data_AF-A0A7V6HE24-F1
#
_entry.id   AF-A0A7V6HE24-F1
#
_cell.length_a   1.000
_cell.length_b   1.000
_cell.length_c   1.000
_cell.angle_alpha   90.00
_cell.angle_beta   90.00
_cell.angle_gamma   90.00
#
_symmetry.space_group_name_H-M   'P 1'
#
loop_
_entity.id
_entity.type
_entity.pdbx_description
1 polymer ?
#
loop_
_entity_poly.entity_id
_entity_poly.type
_entity_poly.pdbx_seq_one_letter_code
_entity_poly.pdbx_strand_id
1 'polypeptide(L)'
;MNELTVFYLQSSSLEHERLQALTHGLSDIFRRFCDETFPSDEPIDWPPLRIVPVASPEELQRGLFSDETVEGMLTDDGKTCILFMLDDAFDDPAQPGRRLPLHALNLEGIPLTRWLYTYFPPIPKIVLTTPGAERVRVPSRRWVLKSREVFDNIQAHQSRVHHLFRALWEPRFWHALRHYVMDEAGSSWHTPGHNAGHAFSRSLFLQGFRHEYGPMTFRADLSVSVHSLGDLSTPGSRTPLADAQRLTSEIFGSAQSYYITNGSTTSNKAMLMTLLRPGETVLLDRNCHKSVHHAVVMAGAIPNYLPARFNAHLGVWAPIAMEDLRRALTTHYPEHAKPRMLVLTTCTYEGILYPVWEVARLCERHGILFYADEAWASYLSFHPYYTAVTANGRRVRYNAIHETSSAHFAVHSTHKTLAAFSQSSMIHVSLRFKQLFESESAEWRWLLTRFAVNGRGSYDKFIHNLHEVLRYWHSTSPHYPMMATLDCAGVQMRLEGLKLIEERLRWVKTFKARVARECGLPEEVCFAGLREIVGAGDAPAYEREGYLHDPLKIILSFKNPEACRRFKDLLLDAKIQWEKSTPVTLLFLVTIGTVEDHFEYLYRAIMRMKEAIGRPERDAFDSSVADAVNGQATVLPRDAALCDGELIELDQAEGRISSQLLVPYPPGIPVFLPGLTITRPMIDIVQAVAESEGADAVHGLFVRGKKYYVEVIRRDEEDKIQWLKERPAGIMTTC
;
A
#
# COMPACT_ATOMS: atom_id res chain seq x y z
N MET A 1 8.65 -25.82 17.71
CA MET A 1 9.58 -25.18 16.75
C MET A 1 8.78 -24.84 15.52
N ASN A 2 8.84 -23.58 15.05
CA ASN A 2 8.13 -23.18 13.84
C ASN A 2 8.91 -23.72 12.63
N GLU A 3 8.34 -24.63 11.84
CA GLU A 3 8.94 -25.10 10.59
C GLU A 3 8.52 -24.18 9.43
N LEU A 4 9.39 -24.01 8.42
CA LEU A 4 9.01 -23.34 7.17
C LEU A 4 8.48 -24.38 6.18
N THR A 5 7.29 -24.15 5.64
CA THR A 5 6.62 -25.15 4.82
C THR A 5 6.97 -25.01 3.34
N VAL A 6 7.32 -26.13 2.72
CA VAL A 6 7.42 -26.30 1.27
C VAL A 6 6.33 -27.27 0.83
N PHE A 7 5.30 -26.79 0.14
CA PHE A 7 4.29 -27.67 -0.44
C PHE A 7 4.82 -28.28 -1.72
N TYR A 8 4.85 -29.61 -1.79
CA TYR A 8 5.34 -30.33 -2.95
C TYR A 8 4.20 -31.13 -3.60
N LEU A 9 3.63 -30.58 -4.69
CA LEU A 9 2.67 -31.28 -5.53
C LEU A 9 3.40 -32.26 -6.47
N GLN A 10 3.20 -33.55 -6.24
CA GLN A 10 3.94 -34.65 -6.88
C GLN A 10 3.05 -35.47 -7.80
N SER A 11 3.61 -35.99 -8.90
CA SER A 11 2.91 -36.91 -9.80
C SER A 11 2.78 -38.31 -9.22
N SER A 12 3.78 -38.74 -8.45
CA SER A 12 3.88 -40.05 -7.83
C SER A 12 4.55 -39.91 -6.48
N SER A 13 4.04 -40.59 -5.46
CA SER A 13 4.60 -40.54 -4.11
C SER A 13 6.08 -40.92 -4.09
N LEU A 14 6.92 -40.03 -3.54
CA LEU A 14 8.32 -40.35 -3.28
C LEU A 14 8.44 -41.39 -2.17
N GLU A 15 9.42 -42.29 -2.31
CA GLU A 15 9.84 -43.19 -1.22
C GLU A 15 10.21 -42.37 0.02
N HIS A 16 9.86 -42.86 1.20
CA HIS A 16 10.04 -42.13 2.46
C HIS A 16 11.49 -41.67 2.68
N GLU A 17 12.46 -42.54 2.40
CA GLU A 17 13.90 -42.22 2.53
C GLU A 17 14.34 -41.09 1.60
N ARG A 18 13.82 -41.06 0.36
CA ARG A 18 14.13 -40.00 -0.61
C ARG A 18 13.54 -38.66 -0.18
N LEU A 19 12.30 -38.66 0.30
CA LEU A 19 11.65 -37.45 0.80
C LEU A 19 12.40 -36.89 2.02
N GLN A 20 12.85 -37.76 2.94
CA GLN A 20 13.69 -37.36 4.06
C GLN A 20 15.01 -36.76 3.57
N ALA A 21 15.74 -37.42 2.66
CA ALA A 21 17.00 -36.92 2.13
C ALA A 21 16.84 -35.55 1.45
N LEU A 22 15.78 -35.36 0.66
CA LEU A 22 15.45 -34.08 0.04
C LEU A 22 15.16 -32.99 1.08
N THR A 23 14.39 -33.32 2.12
CA THR A 23 14.01 -32.38 3.19
C THR A 23 15.24 -31.91 3.98
N HIS A 24 16.12 -32.83 4.39
CA HIS A 24 17.37 -32.50 5.07
C HIS A 24 18.29 -31.68 4.17
N GLY A 25 18.49 -32.11 2.92
CA GLY A 25 19.34 -31.39 1.97
C GLY A 25 18.87 -29.96 1.69
N LEU A 26 17.56 -29.75 1.50
CA LEU A 26 16.99 -28.41 1.33
C LEU A 26 17.16 -27.57 2.59
N SER A 27 16.91 -28.13 3.77
CA SER A 27 17.07 -27.45 5.05
C SER A 27 18.50 -26.99 5.31
N ASP A 28 19.49 -27.86 5.05
CA ASP A 28 20.91 -27.55 5.26
C ASP A 28 21.38 -26.44 4.32
N ILE A 29 20.97 -26.49 3.04
CA ILE A 29 21.30 -25.45 2.06
C ILE A 29 20.60 -24.14 2.42
N PHE A 30 19.35 -24.20 2.90
CA PHE A 30 18.59 -23.01 3.31
C PHE A 30 19.21 -22.35 4.53
N ARG A 31 19.60 -23.13 5.56
CA ARG A 31 20.32 -22.63 6.73
C ARG A 31 21.61 -21.92 6.32
N ARG A 32 22.43 -22.55 5.46
CA ARG A 32 23.65 -21.93 4.93
C ARG A 32 23.36 -20.61 4.21
N PHE A 33 22.33 -20.59 3.37
CA PHE A 33 21.88 -19.36 2.70
C PHE A 33 21.51 -18.27 3.72
N CYS A 34 20.76 -18.61 4.77
CA CYS A 34 20.36 -17.65 5.79
C CYS A 34 21.55 -17.14 6.60
N ASP A 35 22.49 -18.00 6.99
CA ASP A 35 23.71 -17.61 7.71
C ASP A 35 24.56 -16.61 6.89
N GLU A 36 24.67 -16.84 5.58
CA GLU A 36 25.39 -15.94 4.67
C GLU A 36 24.64 -14.62 4.41
N THR A 37 23.32 -14.66 4.32
CA THR A 37 22.49 -13.54 3.84
C THR A 37 21.99 -12.64 4.98
N PHE A 38 21.68 -13.22 6.13
CA PHE A 38 21.13 -12.56 7.32
C PHE A 38 22.04 -12.76 8.55
N PRO A 39 23.32 -12.35 8.46
CA PRO A 39 24.26 -12.58 9.54
C PRO A 39 23.89 -11.78 10.78
N SER A 40 24.08 -12.41 11.93
CA SER A 40 23.83 -11.87 13.26
C SER A 40 25.01 -12.20 14.16
N ASP A 41 25.31 -11.31 15.12
CA ASP A 41 26.35 -11.53 16.12
C ASP A 41 25.96 -12.66 17.09
N GLU A 42 24.65 -12.84 17.31
CA GLU A 42 24.09 -13.98 18.02
C GLU A 42 23.63 -15.05 17.03
N PRO A 43 23.99 -16.34 17.24
CA PRO A 43 23.54 -17.42 16.37
C PRO A 43 22.02 -17.48 16.30
N ILE A 44 21.47 -17.40 15.09
CA ILE A 44 20.04 -17.57 14.85
C ILE A 44 19.77 -19.05 14.58
N ASP A 45 18.88 -19.66 15.36
CA ASP A 45 18.39 -21.01 15.06
C ASP A 45 17.36 -20.93 13.92
N TRP A 46 17.86 -21.00 12.68
CA TRP A 46 17.02 -20.92 11.51
C TRP A 46 16.07 -22.12 11.44
N PRO A 47 14.75 -21.87 11.29
CA PRO A 47 13.77 -22.94 11.23
C PRO A 47 14.03 -23.88 10.04
N PRO A 48 13.94 -25.21 10.23
CA PRO A 48 14.14 -26.16 9.15
C PRO A 48 13.03 -26.05 8.11
N LEU A 49 13.33 -26.45 6.88
CA LEU A 49 12.33 -26.61 5.84
C LEU A 49 11.63 -27.95 6.02
N ARG A 50 10.30 -27.94 6.07
CA ARG A 50 9.47 -29.14 6.03
C ARG A 50 8.79 -29.26 4.68
N ILE A 51 9.02 -30.38 4.01
CA ILE A 51 8.30 -30.71 2.78
C ILE A 51 6.98 -31.38 3.14
N VAL A 52 5.88 -30.82 2.65
CA VAL A 52 4.55 -31.40 2.73
C VAL A 52 4.20 -31.94 1.34
N PRO A 53 4.35 -33.26 1.11
CA PRO A 53 3.95 -33.86 -0.16
C PRO A 53 2.42 -33.87 -0.26
N VAL A 54 1.92 -33.53 -1.44
CA VAL A 54 0.49 -33.61 -1.79
C VAL A 54 0.35 -34.25 -3.16
N ALA A 55 -0.62 -35.15 -3.32
CA ALA A 55 -0.81 -35.94 -4.53
C ALA A 55 -1.81 -35.31 -5.52
N SER A 56 -2.61 -34.34 -5.06
CA SER A 56 -3.60 -33.67 -5.92
C SER A 56 -3.77 -32.18 -5.56
N PRO A 57 -4.33 -31.37 -6.49
CA PRO A 57 -4.71 -29.99 -6.18
C PRO A 57 -5.68 -29.86 -4.99
N GLU A 58 -6.60 -30.81 -4.81
CA GLU A 58 -7.56 -30.82 -3.70
C GLU A 58 -6.88 -31.11 -2.35
N GLU A 59 -5.86 -31.97 -2.33
CA GLU A 59 -5.01 -32.16 -1.14
C GLU A 59 -4.20 -30.93 -0.82
N LEU A 60 -3.67 -30.24 -1.84
CA LEU A 60 -2.99 -28.96 -1.66
C LEU A 60 -3.90 -27.93 -0.99
N GLN A 61 -5.15 -27.82 -1.47
CA GLN A 61 -6.15 -26.91 -0.89
C GLN A 61 -6.41 -27.22 0.59
N ARG A 62 -6.69 -28.49 0.93
CA ARG A 62 -6.92 -28.94 2.32
C ARG A 62 -5.69 -28.78 3.20
N GLY A 63 -4.50 -28.88 2.63
CA GLY A 63 -3.25 -28.66 3.36
C GLY A 63 -2.96 -27.19 3.66
N LEU A 64 -3.48 -26.28 2.83
CA LEU A 64 -3.30 -24.83 2.96
C LEU A 64 -4.37 -24.21 3.85
N PHE A 65 -5.64 -24.58 3.68
CA PHE A 65 -6.79 -23.99 4.37
C PHE A 65 -7.39 -24.96 5.40
N SER A 66 -7.91 -24.45 6.52
CA SER A 66 -8.61 -25.28 7.51
C SER A 66 -9.99 -25.71 7.03
N ASP A 67 -10.43 -26.93 7.38
CA ASP A 67 -11.82 -27.38 7.17
C ASP A 67 -12.82 -26.76 8.19
N GLU A 68 -12.35 -26.12 9.28
CA GLU A 68 -13.23 -25.68 10.38
C GLU A 68 -13.22 -24.16 10.67
N THR A 69 -14.44 -23.60 10.64
CA THR A 69 -14.93 -22.33 11.23
C THR A 69 -14.84 -20.99 10.49
N VAL A 70 -13.89 -20.70 9.58
CA VAL A 70 -13.86 -19.43 8.82
C VAL A 70 -13.28 -19.57 7.40
N GLU A 71 -13.97 -19.04 6.40
CA GLU A 71 -13.50 -19.00 5.00
C GLU A 71 -12.20 -18.18 4.86
N GLY A 72 -11.16 -18.76 4.24
CA GLY A 72 -9.92 -18.05 3.88
C GLY A 72 -8.80 -18.02 4.93
N MET A 73 -8.97 -18.69 6.08
CA MET A 73 -7.91 -18.87 7.09
C MET A 73 -7.07 -20.12 6.79
N LEU A 74 -5.77 -20.07 7.12
CA LEU A 74 -4.87 -21.22 6.96
C LEU A 74 -5.07 -22.23 8.11
N THR A 75 -4.54 -23.45 7.98
CA THR A 75 -4.59 -24.46 9.06
C THR A 75 -4.04 -23.91 10.39
N ASP A 76 -4.56 -24.43 11.53
CA ASP A 76 -4.44 -23.92 12.92
C ASP A 76 -3.05 -23.46 13.41
N ASP A 77 -1.98 -23.79 12.71
CA ASP A 77 -0.59 -23.51 13.06
C ASP A 77 0.06 -22.34 12.30
N GLY A 78 -0.62 -21.69 11.35
CA GLY A 78 -0.03 -20.55 10.63
C GLY A 78 1.28 -20.92 9.92
N LYS A 79 1.33 -22.10 9.30
CA LYS A 79 2.48 -22.57 8.50
C LYS A 79 3.01 -21.43 7.63
N THR A 80 4.28 -21.12 7.82
CA THR A 80 4.98 -20.16 6.96
C THR A 80 5.29 -20.87 5.64
N CYS A 81 4.30 -20.95 4.74
CA CYS A 81 4.54 -21.43 3.38
C CYS A 81 5.49 -20.45 2.70
N ILE A 82 6.68 -20.92 2.37
CA ILE A 82 7.69 -20.10 1.70
C ILE A 82 7.87 -20.48 0.25
N LEU A 83 7.45 -21.68 -0.16
CA LEU A 83 7.78 -22.24 -1.47
C LEU A 83 6.78 -23.29 -1.91
N PHE A 84 6.37 -23.24 -3.18
CA PHE A 84 5.73 -24.37 -3.84
C PHE A 84 6.72 -25.07 -4.77
N MET A 85 6.81 -26.40 -4.65
CA MET A 85 7.47 -27.27 -5.62
C MET A 85 6.39 -28.07 -6.35
N LEU A 86 6.49 -28.14 -7.67
CA LEU A 86 5.43 -28.69 -8.52
C LEU A 86 6.07 -29.55 -9.61
N ASP A 87 5.60 -30.78 -9.78
CA ASP A 87 5.97 -31.59 -10.93
C ASP A 87 5.39 -30.98 -12.23
N ASP A 88 6.02 -31.25 -13.37
CA ASP A 88 5.62 -30.70 -14.66
C ASP A 88 4.52 -31.50 -15.36
N ALA A 89 4.36 -32.77 -14.99
CA ALA A 89 3.33 -33.67 -15.50
C ALA A 89 2.78 -34.58 -14.38
N PHE A 90 1.50 -34.91 -14.44
CA PHE A 90 0.75 -35.68 -13.43
C PHE A 90 -0.05 -36.80 -14.08
N ASP A 91 -0.35 -37.88 -13.37
CA ASP A 91 -1.19 -38.95 -13.91
C ASP A 91 -2.64 -38.48 -14.08
N ASP A 92 -3.24 -38.80 -15.22
CA ASP A 92 -4.64 -38.50 -15.50
C ASP A 92 -5.54 -39.46 -14.69
N PRO A 93 -6.30 -38.97 -13.69
CA PRO A 93 -7.16 -39.84 -12.90
C PRO A 93 -8.29 -40.45 -13.73
N ALA A 94 -8.64 -39.87 -14.89
CA ALA A 94 -9.64 -40.40 -15.80
C ALA A 94 -9.08 -41.38 -16.84
N GLN A 95 -7.77 -41.40 -17.08
CA GLN A 95 -7.12 -42.24 -18.10
C GLN A 95 -5.78 -42.81 -17.58
N PRO A 96 -5.76 -43.99 -16.96
CA PRO A 96 -4.55 -44.62 -16.46
C PRO A 96 -3.46 -44.73 -17.54
N GLY A 97 -2.26 -44.20 -17.25
CA GLY A 97 -1.11 -44.19 -18.16
C GLY A 97 -0.98 -42.95 -19.06
N ARG A 98 -2.01 -42.08 -19.10
CA ARG A 98 -1.89 -40.75 -19.71
C ARG A 98 -1.39 -39.76 -18.66
N ARG A 99 -0.43 -38.91 -19.03
CA ARG A 99 0.04 -37.80 -18.18
C ARG A 99 -0.48 -36.46 -18.67
N LEU A 100 -0.97 -35.64 -17.74
CA LEU A 100 -1.43 -34.28 -17.95
C LEU A 100 -0.35 -33.29 -17.53
N PRO A 101 -0.07 -32.23 -18.30
CA PRO A 101 0.86 -31.19 -17.87
C PRO A 101 0.27 -30.37 -16.71
N LEU A 102 1.12 -29.76 -15.88
CA LEU A 102 0.70 -28.94 -14.72
C LEU A 102 -0.38 -27.90 -15.06
N HIS A 103 -0.31 -27.30 -16.25
CA HIS A 103 -1.24 -26.26 -16.68
C HIS A 103 -2.62 -26.80 -17.13
N ALA A 104 -2.78 -28.11 -17.23
CA ALA A 104 -4.06 -28.78 -17.48
C ALA A 104 -4.77 -29.18 -16.18
N LEU A 105 -4.10 -29.15 -15.04
CA LEU A 105 -4.72 -29.38 -13.74
C LEU A 105 -5.64 -28.22 -13.36
N ASN A 106 -6.80 -28.54 -12.81
CA ASN A 106 -7.77 -27.58 -12.33
C ASN A 106 -7.99 -27.74 -10.82
N LEU A 107 -8.32 -26.64 -10.16
CA LEU A 107 -8.75 -26.59 -8.77
C LEU A 107 -9.85 -25.53 -8.67
N GLU A 108 -10.98 -25.87 -8.04
CA GLU A 108 -12.17 -25.01 -7.99
C GLU A 108 -12.63 -24.52 -9.39
N GLY A 109 -12.50 -25.37 -10.42
CA GLY A 109 -12.93 -25.04 -11.78
C GLY A 109 -12.03 -24.06 -12.54
N ILE A 110 -10.85 -23.71 -12.02
CA ILE A 110 -9.85 -22.89 -12.72
C ILE A 110 -8.49 -23.58 -12.80
N PRO A 111 -7.62 -23.23 -13.78
CA PRO A 111 -6.27 -23.81 -13.85
C PRO A 111 -5.49 -23.59 -12.56
N LEU A 112 -4.82 -24.63 -12.04
CA LEU A 112 -4.07 -24.59 -10.78
C LEU A 112 -3.02 -23.46 -10.77
N THR A 113 -2.36 -23.22 -11.90
CA THR A 113 -1.38 -22.13 -12.04
C THR A 113 -2.01 -20.76 -11.77
N ARG A 114 -3.26 -20.55 -12.18
CA ARG A 114 -4.04 -19.33 -11.91
C ARG A 114 -4.53 -19.30 -10.46
N TRP A 115 -4.93 -20.44 -9.91
CA TRP A 115 -5.35 -20.54 -8.50
C TRP A 115 -4.20 -20.16 -7.56
N LEU A 116 -3.03 -20.78 -7.71
CA LEU A 116 -1.80 -20.48 -6.94
C LEU A 116 -1.34 -19.04 -7.11
N TYR A 117 -1.49 -18.49 -8.33
CA TYR A 117 -1.18 -17.09 -8.60
C TYR A 117 -2.13 -16.13 -7.86
N THR A 118 -3.42 -16.48 -7.79
CA THR A 118 -4.43 -15.63 -7.15
C THR A 118 -4.32 -15.66 -5.64
N TYR A 119 -4.20 -16.82 -5.01
CA TYR A 119 -4.19 -16.90 -3.54
C TYR A 119 -2.83 -16.59 -2.92
N PHE A 120 -1.75 -16.98 -3.60
CA PHE A 120 -0.39 -16.87 -3.06
C PHE A 120 0.55 -16.11 -4.00
N PRO A 121 0.21 -14.94 -4.54
CA PRO A 121 0.99 -14.28 -5.59
C PRO A 121 2.49 -14.13 -5.28
N PRO A 122 2.91 -13.69 -4.06
CA PRO A 122 4.32 -13.43 -3.75
C PRO A 122 5.16 -14.69 -3.53
N ILE A 123 4.55 -15.81 -3.13
CA ILE A 123 5.25 -17.04 -2.80
C ILE A 123 5.88 -17.62 -4.08
N PRO A 124 7.19 -17.91 -4.13
CA PRO A 124 7.84 -18.58 -5.26
C PRO A 124 7.22 -19.92 -5.64
N LYS A 125 7.26 -20.24 -6.93
CA LYS A 125 6.89 -21.56 -7.46
C LYS A 125 8.04 -22.12 -8.29
N ILE A 126 8.48 -23.34 -7.96
CA ILE A 126 9.47 -24.08 -8.74
C ILE A 126 8.74 -25.22 -9.44
N VAL A 127 8.81 -25.24 -10.77
CA VAL A 127 8.33 -26.37 -11.57
C VAL A 127 9.52 -27.27 -11.92
N LEU A 128 9.44 -28.52 -11.48
CA LEU A 128 10.44 -29.55 -11.68
C LEU A 128 10.23 -30.23 -13.03
N THR A 129 11.08 -29.87 -13.98
CA THR A 129 11.01 -30.33 -15.36
C THR A 129 11.70 -31.67 -15.57
N THR A 130 11.05 -32.56 -16.30
CA THR A 130 11.53 -33.92 -16.61
C THR A 130 11.81 -34.04 -18.12
N PRO A 131 12.91 -34.68 -18.56
CA PRO A 131 13.15 -34.90 -19.98
C PRO A 131 11.97 -35.60 -20.68
N GLY A 132 11.54 -35.04 -21.82
CA GLY A 132 10.41 -35.58 -22.60
C GLY A 132 9.01 -35.19 -22.11
N ALA A 133 8.88 -34.47 -20.99
CA ALA A 133 7.60 -33.90 -20.59
C ALA A 133 7.20 -32.71 -21.48
N GLU A 134 5.90 -32.48 -21.62
CA GLU A 134 5.39 -31.30 -22.32
C GLU A 134 5.81 -30.02 -21.60
N ARG A 135 6.21 -29.01 -22.37
CA ARG A 135 6.66 -27.74 -21.81
C ARG A 135 5.51 -27.00 -21.11
N VAL A 136 5.57 -26.93 -19.78
CA VAL A 136 4.62 -26.17 -18.97
C VAL A 136 4.73 -24.67 -19.25
N ARG A 137 3.59 -24.03 -19.56
CA ARG A 137 3.48 -22.57 -19.63
C ARG A 137 3.16 -22.03 -18.24
N VAL A 138 3.99 -21.12 -17.74
CA VAL A 138 3.77 -20.45 -16.46
C VAL A 138 3.44 -18.97 -16.69
N PRO A 139 2.53 -18.39 -15.88
CA PRO A 139 1.96 -17.07 -16.16
C PRO A 139 2.90 -15.90 -15.83
N SER A 140 3.90 -16.09 -14.98
CA SER A 140 4.67 -14.99 -14.38
C SER A 140 6.14 -15.35 -14.18
N ARG A 141 7.02 -14.34 -14.15
CA ARG A 141 8.47 -14.47 -13.87
C ARG A 141 8.77 -15.04 -12.47
N ARG A 142 7.76 -15.05 -11.59
CA ARG A 142 7.80 -15.65 -10.23
C ARG A 142 7.89 -17.18 -10.23
N TRP A 143 7.61 -17.80 -11.37
CA TRP A 143 7.69 -19.23 -11.57
C TRP A 143 9.01 -19.57 -12.23
N VAL A 144 9.75 -20.50 -11.63
CA VAL A 144 11.08 -20.90 -12.12
C VAL A 144 11.02 -22.35 -12.55
N LEU A 145 11.51 -22.64 -13.76
CA LEU A 145 11.70 -24.01 -14.24
C LEU A 145 13.07 -24.51 -13.81
N LYS A 146 13.15 -25.70 -13.22
CA LYS A 146 14.41 -26.37 -12.86
C LYS A 146 14.37 -27.84 -13.24
N SER A 147 15.51 -28.41 -13.66
CA SER A 147 15.60 -29.86 -13.91
C SER A 147 15.33 -30.64 -12.63
N ARG A 148 14.49 -31.67 -12.71
CA ARG A 148 14.20 -32.58 -11.60
C ARG A 148 15.48 -33.22 -11.02
N GLU A 149 16.45 -33.51 -11.87
CA GLU A 149 17.76 -34.08 -11.50
C GLU A 149 18.48 -33.24 -10.41
N VAL A 150 18.27 -31.92 -10.41
CA VAL A 150 18.85 -31.01 -9.40
C VAL A 150 18.37 -31.36 -8.00
N PHE A 151 17.11 -31.79 -7.87
CA PHE A 151 16.47 -32.09 -6.59
C PHE A 151 16.58 -33.59 -6.26
N ASP A 152 16.59 -34.48 -7.25
CA ASP A 152 16.84 -35.91 -7.05
C ASP A 152 18.25 -36.18 -6.48
N ASN A 153 19.24 -35.38 -6.87
CA ASN A 153 20.61 -35.42 -6.32
C ASN A 153 21.01 -34.06 -5.75
N ILE A 154 20.25 -33.60 -4.75
CA ILE A 154 20.45 -32.29 -4.13
C ILE A 154 21.86 -32.08 -3.55
N GLN A 155 22.49 -33.16 -3.06
CA GLN A 155 23.83 -33.10 -2.48
C GLN A 155 24.90 -32.80 -3.54
N ALA A 156 24.79 -33.36 -4.76
CA ALA A 156 25.68 -33.02 -5.87
C ALA A 156 25.40 -31.62 -6.46
N HIS A 157 24.23 -31.04 -6.16
CA HIS A 157 23.76 -29.79 -6.76
C HIS A 157 23.51 -28.66 -5.74
N GLN A 158 24.10 -28.73 -4.55
CA GLN A 158 23.92 -27.73 -3.48
C GLN A 158 24.10 -26.30 -3.98
N SER A 159 25.15 -26.01 -4.76
CA SER A 159 25.43 -24.66 -5.28
C SER A 159 24.33 -24.12 -6.19
N ARG A 160 23.66 -24.99 -6.97
CA ARG A 160 22.57 -24.58 -7.87
C ARG A 160 21.31 -24.21 -7.08
N VAL A 161 21.02 -24.94 -6.01
CA VAL A 161 19.90 -24.67 -5.10
C VAL A 161 20.19 -23.45 -4.24
N HIS A 162 21.42 -23.30 -3.74
CA HIS A 162 21.85 -22.12 -3.01
C HIS A 162 21.69 -20.83 -3.84
N HIS A 163 22.14 -20.85 -5.09
CA HIS A 163 21.94 -19.74 -6.02
C HIS A 163 20.45 -19.45 -6.27
N LEU A 164 19.61 -20.48 -6.32
CA LEU A 164 18.16 -20.30 -6.44
C LEU A 164 17.58 -19.60 -5.20
N PHE A 165 18.00 -19.96 -3.99
CA PHE A 165 17.55 -19.29 -2.76
C PHE A 165 17.97 -17.81 -2.73
N ARG A 166 19.22 -17.51 -3.10
CA ARG A 166 19.67 -16.12 -3.29
C ARG A 166 18.83 -15.40 -4.34
N ALA A 167 18.50 -16.04 -5.47
CA ALA A 167 17.64 -15.44 -6.49
C ALA A 167 16.24 -15.09 -5.98
N LEU A 168 15.70 -15.87 -5.04
CA LEU A 168 14.34 -15.69 -4.53
C LEU A 168 14.25 -14.74 -3.32
N TRP A 169 15.24 -14.75 -2.43
CA TRP A 169 15.10 -14.16 -1.09
C TRP A 169 16.28 -13.33 -0.61
N GLU A 170 17.36 -13.15 -1.37
CA GLU A 170 18.43 -12.25 -0.94
C GLU A 170 18.07 -10.78 -1.19
N PRO A 171 18.10 -9.92 -0.15
CA PRO A 171 17.99 -8.47 -0.31
C PRO A 171 19.17 -7.93 -1.11
N ARG A 172 18.92 -7.39 -2.30
CA ARG A 172 19.99 -7.05 -3.27
C ARG A 172 20.81 -5.86 -2.83
N PHE A 173 20.14 -4.80 -2.41
CA PHE A 173 20.78 -3.55 -2.02
C PHE A 173 21.35 -3.65 -0.61
N TRP A 174 20.64 -4.24 0.34
CA TRP A 174 21.17 -4.40 1.70
C TRP A 174 22.41 -5.30 1.74
N HIS A 175 22.40 -6.44 1.03
CA HIS A 175 23.58 -7.31 0.95
C HIS A 175 24.79 -6.56 0.39
N ALA A 176 24.62 -5.84 -0.72
CA ALA A 176 25.70 -5.07 -1.34
C ALA A 176 26.19 -3.91 -0.46
N LEU A 177 25.27 -3.17 0.19
CA LEU A 177 25.60 -2.09 1.11
C LEU A 177 26.42 -2.59 2.29
N ARG A 178 26.00 -3.70 2.91
CA ARG A 178 26.71 -4.32 4.02
C ARG A 178 28.09 -4.79 3.59
N HIS A 179 28.19 -5.52 2.49
CA HIS A 179 29.48 -6.00 1.95
C HIS A 179 30.43 -4.83 1.69
N TYR A 180 29.96 -3.78 1.01
CA TYR A 180 30.78 -2.60 0.79
C TYR A 180 31.28 -2.01 2.12
N VAL A 181 30.39 -1.79 3.08
CA VAL A 181 30.76 -1.17 4.35
C VAL A 181 31.73 -2.03 5.17
N MET A 182 31.54 -3.34 5.21
CA MET A 182 32.31 -4.24 6.06
C MET A 182 33.64 -4.65 5.43
N ASP A 183 33.66 -4.88 4.12
CA ASP A 183 34.75 -5.60 3.45
C ASP A 183 35.53 -4.72 2.44
N GLU A 184 34.87 -3.72 1.82
CA GLU A 184 35.49 -2.91 0.75
C GLU A 184 35.80 -1.47 1.17
N ALA A 185 35.11 -0.92 2.16
CA ALA A 185 35.18 0.49 2.51
C ALA A 185 36.59 0.85 3.04
N GLY A 186 37.29 1.68 2.27
CA GLY A 186 38.57 2.27 2.65
C GLY A 186 38.44 3.68 3.24
N SER A 187 39.37 4.57 2.90
CA SER A 187 39.28 5.98 3.28
C SER A 187 38.23 6.72 2.42
N SER A 188 37.20 7.27 3.03
CA SER A 188 36.19 8.06 2.32
C SER A 188 36.62 9.53 2.18
N TRP A 189 36.77 9.98 0.94
CA TRP A 189 37.04 11.39 0.55
C TRP A 189 35.87 11.99 -0.22
N HIS A 190 34.66 11.59 0.14
CA HIS A 190 33.40 12.02 -0.47
C HIS A 190 32.36 12.32 0.60
N THR A 191 31.21 12.86 0.20
CA THR A 191 30.06 13.09 1.08
C THR A 191 29.47 11.77 1.59
N PRO A 192 28.87 11.73 2.79
CA PRO A 192 28.58 12.87 3.68
C PRO A 192 29.76 13.32 4.56
N GLY A 193 29.74 14.60 4.97
CA GLY A 193 30.86 15.25 5.67
C GLY A 193 31.19 14.70 7.07
N HIS A 194 30.32 13.87 7.65
CA HIS A 194 30.65 13.18 8.89
C HIS A 194 31.68 12.05 8.69
N ASN A 195 31.95 11.67 7.43
CA ASN A 195 32.95 10.70 7.02
C ASN A 195 32.85 9.39 7.82
N ALA A 196 31.82 8.58 7.55
CA ALA A 196 31.55 7.33 8.28
C ALA A 196 31.39 7.47 9.81
N GLY A 197 31.17 8.70 10.29
CA GLY A 197 30.88 9.01 11.69
C GLY A 197 32.09 9.58 12.46
N HIS A 198 33.25 9.75 11.81
CA HIS A 198 34.45 10.32 12.44
C HIS A 198 34.22 11.71 13.03
N ALA A 199 33.41 12.56 12.36
CA ALA A 199 33.07 13.88 12.89
C ALA A 199 32.30 13.80 14.22
N PHE A 200 31.44 12.80 14.39
CA PHE A 200 30.72 12.56 15.64
C PHE A 200 31.65 11.98 16.71
N SER A 201 32.48 10.99 16.36
CA SER A 201 33.43 10.36 17.30
C SER A 201 34.46 11.32 17.89
N ARG A 202 34.86 12.35 17.14
CA ARG A 202 35.86 13.34 17.58
C ARG A 202 35.26 14.53 18.33
N SER A 203 33.94 14.66 18.34
CA SER A 203 33.26 15.76 19.03
C SER A 203 32.82 15.32 20.42
N LEU A 204 33.31 16.02 21.45
CA LEU A 204 32.92 15.80 22.84
C LEU A 204 31.40 15.88 23.04
N PHE A 205 30.71 16.69 22.24
CA PHE A 205 29.27 16.92 22.33
C PHE A 205 28.44 15.90 21.54
N LEU A 206 29.04 15.20 20.57
CA LEU A 206 28.32 14.33 19.64
C LEU A 206 28.68 12.84 19.76
N GLN A 207 29.73 12.50 20.51
CA GLN A 207 30.15 11.10 20.69
C GLN A 207 29.03 10.22 21.29
N GLY A 208 28.25 10.77 22.23
CA GLY A 208 27.11 10.07 22.83
C GLY A 208 26.03 9.77 21.79
N PHE A 209 25.75 10.72 20.89
CA PHE A 209 24.79 10.50 19.80
C PHE A 209 25.21 9.33 18.89
N ARG A 210 26.49 9.26 18.52
CA ARG A 210 27.00 8.14 17.71
C ARG A 210 26.94 6.81 18.46
N HIS A 211 27.21 6.82 19.76
CA HIS A 211 27.12 5.63 20.60
C HIS A 211 25.70 5.04 20.55
N GLU A 212 24.69 5.86 20.81
CA GLU A 212 23.28 5.43 20.83
C GLU A 212 22.78 4.93 19.46
N TYR A 213 23.15 5.62 18.36
CA TYR A 213 22.74 5.21 17.01
C TYR A 213 23.52 4.03 16.43
N GLY A 214 24.65 3.68 17.04
CA GLY A 214 25.54 2.62 16.59
C GLY A 214 26.37 2.97 15.34
N PRO A 215 27.55 2.33 15.18
CA PRO A 215 28.50 2.66 14.11
C PRO A 215 28.00 2.36 12.70
N MET A 216 27.15 1.34 12.55
CA MET A 216 26.67 0.88 11.24
C MET A 216 25.82 1.95 10.55
N THR A 217 24.95 2.64 11.29
CA THR A 217 24.12 3.74 10.76
C THR A 217 24.96 4.79 10.03
N PHE A 218 26.08 5.22 10.62
CA PHE A 218 26.96 6.22 10.02
C PHE A 218 27.86 5.67 8.92
N ARG A 219 28.27 4.40 9.00
CA ARG A 219 29.11 3.80 7.94
C ARG A 219 28.31 3.51 6.67
N ALA A 220 27.03 3.18 6.79
CA ALA A 220 26.13 2.99 5.65
C ALA A 220 25.55 4.29 5.09
N ASP A 221 25.70 5.43 5.78
CA ASP A 221 25.33 6.73 5.23
C ASP A 221 26.37 7.17 4.19
N LEU A 222 26.12 6.74 2.95
CA LEU A 222 26.97 6.88 1.78
C LEU A 222 26.29 7.77 0.73
N SER A 223 27.05 8.14 -0.30
CA SER A 223 26.55 8.89 -1.45
C SER A 223 26.76 8.13 -2.76
N VAL A 224 26.20 8.67 -3.83
CA VAL A 224 26.36 8.17 -5.22
C VAL A 224 27.81 8.05 -5.69
N SER A 225 28.77 8.61 -4.92
CA SER A 225 30.21 8.41 -5.10
C SER A 225 30.61 6.93 -5.01
N VAL A 226 29.83 6.12 -4.29
CA VAL A 226 29.98 4.65 -4.28
C VAL A 226 29.21 4.06 -5.45
N HIS A 227 29.78 4.22 -6.65
CA HIS A 227 29.12 3.86 -7.92
C HIS A 227 28.67 2.39 -8.00
N SER A 228 29.34 1.49 -7.27
CA SER A 228 29.00 0.06 -7.23
C SER A 228 27.61 -0.24 -6.66
N LEU A 229 27.07 0.63 -5.80
CA LEU A 229 25.75 0.43 -5.16
C LEU A 229 24.58 0.92 -6.03
N GLY A 230 24.83 1.88 -6.92
CA GLY A 230 23.85 2.48 -7.82
C GLY A 230 23.20 3.75 -7.30
N ASP A 231 22.26 4.27 -8.08
CA ASP A 231 21.62 5.57 -7.86
C ASP A 231 20.15 5.56 -8.29
N LEU A 232 19.27 6.17 -7.49
CA LEU A 232 17.85 6.37 -7.79
C LEU A 232 17.64 7.21 -9.06
N SER A 233 18.59 8.06 -9.44
CA SER A 233 18.50 8.90 -10.66
C SER A 233 18.77 8.14 -11.97
N THR A 234 19.41 6.96 -11.87
CA THR A 234 19.85 6.14 -13.03
C THR A 234 19.46 4.65 -12.92
N PRO A 235 18.16 4.32 -12.88
CA PRO A 235 17.67 2.96 -12.63
C PRO A 235 17.78 1.99 -13.82
N GLY A 236 18.14 2.49 -15.02
CA GLY A 236 18.51 1.63 -16.16
C GLY A 236 19.85 0.91 -15.99
N SER A 237 20.62 1.22 -14.94
CA SER A 237 21.90 0.61 -14.64
C SER A 237 21.76 -0.82 -14.09
N ARG A 238 22.75 -1.69 -14.34
CA ARG A 238 22.86 -3.01 -13.70
C ARG A 238 23.55 -2.83 -12.34
N THR A 239 22.82 -2.30 -11.37
CA THR A 239 23.29 -2.02 -10.00
C THR A 239 22.48 -2.77 -8.96
N PRO A 240 23.02 -3.03 -7.76
CA PRO A 240 22.29 -3.66 -6.66
C PRO A 240 20.98 -2.96 -6.31
N LEU A 241 20.95 -1.62 -6.35
CA LEU A 241 19.71 -0.86 -6.13
C LEU A 241 18.65 -1.11 -7.21
N ALA A 242 19.06 -1.17 -8.48
CA ALA A 242 18.15 -1.50 -9.57
C ALA A 242 17.65 -2.95 -9.47
N ASP A 243 18.50 -3.87 -9.03
CA ASP A 243 18.12 -5.26 -8.75
C ASP A 243 17.14 -5.38 -7.57
N ALA A 244 17.30 -4.58 -6.50
CA ALA A 244 16.36 -4.54 -5.37
C ALA A 244 14.95 -4.10 -5.82
N GLN A 245 14.88 -3.05 -6.64
CA GLN A 245 13.61 -2.59 -7.22
C GLN A 245 12.99 -3.64 -8.15
N ARG A 246 13.78 -4.35 -8.95
CA ARG A 246 13.32 -5.48 -9.79
C ARG A 246 12.76 -6.63 -8.95
N LEU A 247 13.50 -7.04 -7.91
CA LEU A 247 13.04 -8.07 -6.96
C LEU A 247 11.74 -7.64 -6.28
N THR A 248 11.62 -6.36 -5.91
CA THR A 248 10.38 -5.79 -5.37
C THR A 248 9.23 -5.86 -6.37
N SER A 249 9.47 -5.59 -7.67
CA SER A 249 8.45 -5.76 -8.71
C SER A 249 7.97 -7.19 -8.81
N GLU A 250 8.88 -8.16 -8.72
CA GLU A 250 8.52 -9.57 -8.66
C GLU A 250 7.73 -9.91 -7.39
N ILE A 251 8.11 -9.40 -6.22
CA ILE A 251 7.41 -9.68 -4.96
C ILE A 251 5.98 -9.14 -4.98
N PHE A 252 5.78 -7.90 -5.42
CA PHE A 252 4.47 -7.23 -5.41
C PHE A 252 3.62 -7.49 -6.65
N GLY A 253 4.23 -7.86 -7.79
CA GLY A 253 3.49 -8.25 -9.00
C GLY A 253 3.23 -7.08 -9.91
N SER A 254 4.13 -6.10 -9.86
CA SER A 254 4.12 -4.92 -10.71
C SER A 254 5.00 -5.15 -11.94
N ALA A 255 4.78 -4.36 -12.98
CA ALA A 255 5.73 -4.26 -14.09
C ALA A 255 7.04 -3.61 -13.63
N GLN A 256 6.91 -2.60 -12.77
CA GLN A 256 8.02 -1.84 -12.24
C GLN A 256 7.66 -1.31 -10.85
N SER A 257 8.66 -1.29 -9.96
CA SER A 257 8.58 -0.69 -8.64
C SER A 257 9.69 0.34 -8.50
N TYR A 258 9.41 1.44 -7.81
CA TYR A 258 10.38 2.48 -7.50
C TYR A 258 10.43 2.77 -6.02
N TYR A 259 11.64 2.90 -5.48
CA TYR A 259 11.88 3.30 -4.09
C TYR A 259 11.87 4.82 -3.97
N ILE A 260 11.12 5.30 -2.98
CA ILE A 260 10.94 6.72 -2.68
C ILE A 260 11.34 6.93 -1.22
N THR A 261 12.26 7.87 -0.98
CA THR A 261 12.79 8.16 0.37
C THR A 261 12.18 9.42 0.99
N ASN A 262 11.07 9.93 0.45
CA ASN A 262 10.39 11.14 0.95
C ASN A 262 8.85 10.96 1.03
N GLY A 263 8.44 9.75 1.41
CA GLY A 263 7.08 9.32 1.69
C GLY A 263 6.17 9.18 0.46
N SER A 264 5.00 8.58 0.65
CA SER A 264 3.96 8.50 -0.39
C SER A 264 3.48 9.87 -0.86
N THR A 265 3.68 10.90 -0.05
CA THR A 265 3.48 12.30 -0.45
C THR A 265 4.26 12.64 -1.71
N THR A 266 5.53 12.24 -1.77
CA THR A 266 6.37 12.44 -2.95
C THR A 266 5.97 11.51 -4.10
N SER A 267 5.65 10.26 -3.79
CA SER A 267 5.16 9.28 -4.76
C SER A 267 3.95 9.78 -5.54
N ASN A 268 2.94 10.32 -4.82
CA ASN A 268 1.74 10.91 -5.43
C ASN A 268 2.06 12.09 -6.32
N LYS A 269 2.90 13.02 -5.86
CA LYS A 269 3.32 14.19 -6.65
C LYS A 269 4.02 13.77 -7.94
N ALA A 270 4.99 12.87 -7.84
CA ALA A 270 5.76 12.44 -8.99
C ALA A 270 4.90 11.71 -10.03
N MET A 271 4.05 10.78 -9.60
CA MET A 271 3.18 10.05 -10.51
C MET A 271 2.14 10.95 -11.17
N LEU A 272 1.44 11.78 -10.40
CA LEU A 272 0.37 12.61 -10.94
C LEU A 272 0.92 13.70 -11.85
N MET A 273 2.08 14.28 -11.57
CA MET A 273 2.76 15.20 -12.50
C MET A 273 3.26 14.51 -13.78
N THR A 274 3.64 13.24 -13.71
CA THR A 274 4.01 12.46 -14.90
C THR A 274 2.80 12.26 -15.80
N LEU A 275 1.66 11.94 -15.19
CA LEU A 275 0.45 11.50 -15.88
C LEU A 275 -0.46 12.64 -16.34
N LEU A 276 -0.66 13.70 -15.56
CA LEU A 276 -1.61 14.78 -15.85
C LEU A 276 -0.98 15.94 -16.61
N ARG A 277 -1.79 16.68 -17.35
CA ARG A 277 -1.41 17.96 -17.98
C ARG A 277 -2.33 19.10 -17.53
N PRO A 278 -1.89 20.36 -17.63
CA PRO A 278 -2.73 21.50 -17.34
C PRO A 278 -4.05 21.46 -18.14
N GLY A 279 -5.16 21.74 -17.46
CA GLY A 279 -6.51 21.74 -18.05
C GLY A 279 -7.16 20.36 -18.18
N GLU A 280 -6.47 19.26 -17.84
CA GLU A 280 -7.07 17.93 -17.87
C GLU A 280 -7.91 17.66 -16.63
N THR A 281 -9.08 17.05 -16.84
CA THR A 281 -9.96 16.65 -15.74
C THR A 281 -9.48 15.36 -15.06
N VAL A 282 -9.56 15.33 -13.73
CA VAL A 282 -9.29 14.15 -12.91
C VAL A 282 -10.44 13.93 -11.92
N LEU A 283 -10.98 12.72 -11.88
CA LEU A 283 -11.95 12.31 -10.86
C LEU A 283 -11.18 12.03 -9.57
N LEU A 284 -11.58 12.69 -8.49
CA LEU A 284 -10.88 12.64 -7.21
C LEU A 284 -11.80 12.22 -6.09
N ASP A 285 -11.33 11.27 -5.29
CA ASP A 285 -11.82 11.10 -3.95
C ASP A 285 -11.65 12.40 -3.14
N ARG A 286 -12.76 12.99 -2.69
CA ARG A 286 -12.74 14.24 -1.91
C ARG A 286 -12.01 14.08 -0.58
N ASN A 287 -11.91 12.84 -0.09
CA ASN A 287 -11.26 12.44 1.14
C ASN A 287 -9.80 11.98 0.94
N CYS A 288 -9.25 12.19 -0.26
CA CYS A 288 -7.87 11.84 -0.54
C CYS A 288 -6.88 12.66 0.30
N HIS A 289 -5.68 12.11 0.48
CA HIS A 289 -4.65 12.75 1.27
C HIS A 289 -4.22 14.10 0.63
N LYS A 290 -3.87 15.09 1.46
CA LYS A 290 -3.43 16.44 1.04
C LYS A 290 -2.37 16.43 -0.08
N SER A 291 -1.51 15.42 -0.13
CA SER A 291 -0.49 15.28 -1.19
C SER A 291 -1.08 15.11 -2.59
N VAL A 292 -2.24 14.47 -2.73
CA VAL A 292 -2.96 14.32 -3.99
C VAL A 292 -3.48 15.68 -4.45
N HIS A 293 -4.13 16.44 -3.57
CA HIS A 293 -4.56 17.81 -3.88
C HIS A 293 -3.39 18.71 -4.28
N HIS A 294 -2.26 18.64 -3.55
CA HIS A 294 -1.05 19.38 -3.92
C HIS A 294 -0.55 18.99 -5.32
N ALA A 295 -0.60 17.70 -5.68
CA ALA A 295 -0.18 17.24 -7.00
C ALA A 295 -1.12 17.72 -8.12
N VAL A 296 -2.43 17.78 -7.87
CA VAL A 296 -3.42 18.34 -8.80
C VAL A 296 -3.17 19.82 -9.04
N VAL A 297 -2.93 20.59 -7.97
CA VAL A 297 -2.52 22.00 -8.02
C VAL A 297 -1.26 22.16 -8.87
N MET A 298 -0.20 21.38 -8.58
CA MET A 298 1.07 21.45 -9.31
C MET A 298 0.95 21.05 -10.78
N ALA A 299 0.14 20.04 -11.09
CA ALA A 299 -0.11 19.61 -12.47
C ALA A 299 -0.99 20.59 -13.26
N GLY A 300 -1.69 21.51 -12.58
CA GLY A 300 -2.71 22.37 -13.19
C GLY A 300 -3.92 21.60 -13.71
N ALA A 301 -4.19 20.43 -13.14
CA ALA A 301 -5.34 19.62 -13.51
C ALA A 301 -6.63 20.16 -12.88
N ILE A 302 -7.76 19.88 -13.52
CA ILE A 302 -9.09 20.29 -13.08
C ILE A 302 -9.65 19.15 -12.21
N PRO A 303 -9.80 19.33 -10.89
CA PRO A 303 -10.43 18.31 -10.07
C PRO A 303 -11.93 18.25 -10.35
N ASN A 304 -12.45 17.03 -10.45
CA ASN A 304 -13.87 16.74 -10.33
C ASN A 304 -14.02 15.84 -9.11
N TYR A 305 -14.45 16.43 -7.99
CA TYR A 305 -14.55 15.72 -6.72
C TYR A 305 -15.78 14.82 -6.70
N LEU A 306 -15.55 13.56 -6.35
CA LEU A 306 -16.61 12.60 -6.10
C LEU A 306 -17.27 12.88 -4.75
N PRO A 307 -18.56 12.51 -4.56
CA PRO A 307 -19.27 12.77 -3.32
C PRO A 307 -18.53 12.18 -2.10
N ALA A 308 -18.25 13.03 -1.12
CA ALA A 308 -17.79 12.64 0.20
C ALA A 308 -19.00 12.15 1.01
N ARG A 309 -18.84 11.00 1.67
CA ARG A 309 -19.85 10.41 2.56
C ARG A 309 -19.34 10.49 3.99
N PHE A 310 -20.00 11.29 4.81
CA PHE A 310 -19.62 11.46 6.21
C PHE A 310 -20.62 10.76 7.10
N ASN A 311 -20.12 9.95 8.02
CA ASN A 311 -20.92 9.37 9.08
C ASN A 311 -20.83 10.29 10.30
N ALA A 312 -21.83 11.17 10.44
CA ALA A 312 -21.91 12.12 11.56
C ALA A 312 -22.03 11.43 12.92
N HIS A 313 -22.58 10.22 12.96
CA HIS A 313 -22.72 9.45 14.18
C HIS A 313 -21.37 9.05 14.80
N LEU A 314 -20.43 8.61 13.97
CA LEU A 314 -19.09 8.20 14.39
C LEU A 314 -18.02 9.29 14.20
N GLY A 315 -18.29 10.28 13.34
CA GLY A 315 -17.32 11.30 12.93
C GLY A 315 -16.27 10.80 11.93
N VAL A 316 -16.62 9.80 11.11
CA VAL A 316 -15.69 9.16 10.16
C VAL A 316 -16.16 9.30 8.72
N TRP A 317 -15.22 9.19 7.78
CA TRP A 317 -15.51 9.24 6.36
C TRP A 317 -15.70 7.85 5.80
N ALA A 318 -16.86 7.62 5.18
CA ALA A 318 -17.13 6.42 4.42
C ALA A 318 -16.47 6.50 3.04
N PRO A 319 -16.18 5.34 2.41
CA PRO A 319 -15.78 5.31 1.00
C PRO A 319 -16.88 5.87 0.09
N ILE A 320 -16.48 6.27 -1.11
CA ILE A 320 -17.38 6.59 -2.21
C ILE A 320 -18.18 5.33 -2.59
N ALA A 321 -19.49 5.48 -2.79
CA ALA A 321 -20.36 4.39 -3.22
C ALA A 321 -20.08 3.98 -4.67
N MET A 322 -20.23 2.69 -4.97
CA MET A 322 -20.03 2.18 -6.33
C MET A 322 -21.01 2.79 -7.34
N GLU A 323 -22.22 3.15 -6.91
CA GLU A 323 -23.18 3.87 -7.76
C GLU A 323 -22.65 5.23 -8.20
N ASP A 324 -22.06 5.99 -7.29
CA ASP A 324 -21.47 7.30 -7.58
C ASP A 324 -20.27 7.17 -8.52
N LEU A 325 -19.43 6.14 -8.32
CA LEU A 325 -18.33 5.80 -9.23
C LEU A 325 -18.83 5.45 -10.63
N ARG A 326 -19.84 4.59 -10.74
CA ARG A 326 -20.45 4.24 -12.03
C ARG A 326 -21.01 5.47 -12.72
N ARG A 327 -21.76 6.30 -11.99
CA ARG A 327 -22.34 7.54 -12.52
C ARG A 327 -21.25 8.47 -13.07
N ALA A 328 -20.20 8.73 -12.28
CA ALA A 328 -19.09 9.58 -12.72
C ALA A 328 -18.33 9.01 -13.94
N LEU A 329 -18.05 7.70 -13.96
CA LEU A 329 -17.27 7.09 -15.04
C LEU A 329 -18.04 6.92 -16.36
N THR A 330 -19.37 6.77 -16.28
CA THR A 330 -20.26 6.58 -17.44
C THR A 330 -20.87 7.88 -17.97
N THR A 331 -20.72 8.99 -17.25
CA THR A 331 -21.19 10.30 -17.69
C THR A 331 -20.59 10.66 -19.04
N HIS A 332 -21.42 11.21 -19.94
CA HIS A 332 -20.94 11.70 -21.22
C HIS A 332 -20.27 13.06 -21.04
N TYR A 333 -18.94 13.08 -21.17
CA TYR A 333 -18.16 14.31 -21.17
C TYR A 333 -17.79 14.70 -22.61
N PRO A 334 -17.77 16.00 -22.96
CA PRO A 334 -17.11 16.42 -24.19
C PRO A 334 -15.61 16.06 -24.11
N GLU A 335 -14.98 15.73 -25.24
CA GLU A 335 -13.64 15.12 -25.25
C GLU A 335 -12.57 15.94 -24.51
N HIS A 336 -12.67 17.28 -24.55
CA HIS A 336 -11.75 18.17 -23.84
C HIS A 336 -11.93 18.15 -22.31
N ALA A 337 -13.13 17.81 -21.82
CA ALA A 337 -13.44 17.72 -20.39
C ALA A 337 -13.45 16.29 -19.86
N LYS A 338 -13.28 15.29 -20.74
CA LYS A 338 -13.28 13.88 -20.38
C LYS A 338 -12.19 13.60 -19.35
N PRO A 339 -12.52 13.02 -18.18
CA PRO A 339 -11.53 12.69 -17.19
C PRO A 339 -10.46 11.75 -17.76
N ARG A 340 -9.19 12.06 -17.49
CA ARG A 340 -8.07 11.19 -17.90
C ARG A 340 -7.71 10.17 -16.82
N MET A 341 -8.10 10.44 -15.58
CA MET A 341 -7.74 9.63 -14.43
C MET A 341 -8.82 9.66 -13.35
N LEU A 342 -8.93 8.56 -12.61
CA LEU A 342 -9.59 8.42 -11.33
C LEU A 342 -8.53 8.16 -10.25
N VAL A 343 -8.52 8.95 -9.18
CA VAL A 343 -7.67 8.77 -8.01
C VAL A 343 -8.54 8.39 -6.82
N LEU A 344 -8.32 7.20 -6.24
CA LEU A 344 -9.00 6.75 -5.01
C LEU A 344 -8.01 6.38 -3.91
N THR A 345 -8.40 6.65 -2.66
CA THR A 345 -7.71 6.17 -1.46
C THR A 345 -8.19 4.75 -1.16
N THR A 346 -7.31 3.74 -1.26
CA THR A 346 -7.71 2.33 -1.08
C THR A 346 -6.71 1.58 -0.19
N CYS A 347 -7.05 1.17 1.02
CA CYS A 347 -8.29 1.43 1.75
C CYS A 347 -8.43 2.88 2.22
N THR A 348 -9.63 3.22 2.70
CA THR A 348 -9.84 4.41 3.53
C THR A 348 -9.00 4.32 4.81
N TYR A 349 -8.88 5.43 5.55
CA TYR A 349 -8.14 5.46 6.82
C TYR A 349 -8.70 4.42 7.80
N GLU A 350 -10.03 4.35 7.89
CA GLU A 350 -10.84 3.43 8.67
C GLU A 350 -10.80 1.98 8.15
N GLY A 351 -10.03 1.68 7.11
CA GLY A 351 -9.82 0.30 6.65
C GLY A 351 -10.87 -0.23 5.68
N ILE A 352 -11.67 0.62 5.05
CA ILE A 352 -12.63 0.15 4.05
C ILE A 352 -11.94 -0.05 2.70
N LEU A 353 -11.86 -1.30 2.27
CA LEU A 353 -11.32 -1.76 0.99
C LEU A 353 -12.39 -1.66 -0.10
N TYR A 354 -11.98 -1.12 -1.24
CA TYR A 354 -12.83 -1.06 -2.44
C TYR A 354 -12.76 -2.39 -3.22
N PRO A 355 -13.82 -2.76 -3.95
CA PRO A 355 -13.75 -3.83 -4.96
C PRO A 355 -12.93 -3.35 -6.17
N VAL A 356 -11.61 -3.26 -6.02
CA VAL A 356 -10.67 -2.64 -6.97
C VAL A 356 -10.75 -3.23 -8.38
N TRP A 357 -11.10 -4.52 -8.50
CA TRP A 357 -11.30 -5.18 -9.80
C TRP A 357 -12.44 -4.56 -10.61
N GLU A 358 -13.50 -4.14 -9.95
CA GLU A 358 -14.69 -3.57 -10.59
C GLU A 358 -14.43 -2.11 -10.96
N VAL A 359 -13.78 -1.36 -10.07
CA VAL A 359 -13.32 0.02 -10.34
C VAL A 359 -12.37 0.05 -11.54
N ALA A 360 -11.36 -0.83 -11.55
CA ALA A 360 -10.41 -0.94 -12.66
C ALA A 360 -11.13 -1.25 -13.98
N ARG A 361 -12.02 -2.23 -13.98
CA ARG A 361 -12.82 -2.62 -15.16
C ARG A 361 -13.69 -1.47 -15.67
N LEU A 362 -14.31 -0.71 -14.77
CA LEU A 362 -15.09 0.47 -15.13
C LEU A 362 -14.21 1.53 -15.78
N CYS A 363 -13.09 1.88 -15.16
CA CYS A 363 -12.16 2.88 -15.68
C CYS A 363 -11.63 2.50 -17.07
N GLU A 364 -11.20 1.25 -17.25
CA GLU A 364 -10.67 0.79 -18.54
C GLU A 364 -11.68 0.86 -19.69
N ARG A 365 -12.94 0.50 -19.43
CA ARG A 365 -14.01 0.59 -20.44
C ARG A 365 -14.25 2.01 -20.94
N HIS A 366 -13.86 3.02 -20.17
CA HIS A 366 -14.02 4.42 -20.52
C HIS A 366 -12.71 5.10 -20.91
N GLY A 367 -11.59 4.37 -20.98
CA GLY A 367 -10.26 4.92 -21.30
C GLY A 367 -9.73 5.87 -20.24
N ILE A 368 -10.06 5.62 -18.97
CA ILE A 368 -9.69 6.42 -17.80
C ILE A 368 -8.63 5.64 -17.00
N LEU A 369 -7.53 6.29 -16.63
CA LEU A 369 -6.53 5.67 -15.76
C LEU A 369 -7.05 5.58 -14.32
N PHE A 370 -7.13 4.39 -13.75
CA PHE A 370 -7.28 4.19 -12.32
C PHE A 370 -5.93 4.26 -11.58
N TYR A 371 -5.79 5.21 -10.65
CA TYR A 371 -4.68 5.38 -9.73
C TYR A 371 -5.14 5.12 -8.29
N ALA A 372 -4.49 4.16 -7.62
CA ALA A 372 -4.80 3.77 -6.24
C ALA A 372 -3.76 4.33 -5.25
N ASP A 373 -4.17 5.21 -4.35
CA ASP A 373 -3.35 5.53 -3.17
C ASP A 373 -3.56 4.42 -2.11
N GLU A 374 -2.68 3.42 -2.13
CA GLU A 374 -2.70 2.24 -1.24
C GLU A 374 -1.67 2.37 -0.10
N ALA A 375 -1.51 3.59 0.40
CA ALA A 375 -0.56 3.89 1.47
C ALA A 375 -0.84 3.13 2.78
N TRP A 376 -2.09 2.73 3.02
CA TRP A 376 -2.56 2.16 4.28
C TRP A 376 -2.68 0.62 4.29
N ALA A 377 -2.33 -0.06 3.19
CA ALA A 377 -2.61 -1.48 3.02
C ALA A 377 -1.56 -2.20 2.14
N SER A 378 -0.27 -1.93 2.36
CA SER A 378 0.80 -2.53 1.54
C SER A 378 0.95 -4.05 1.72
N TYR A 379 0.34 -4.63 2.75
CA TYR A 379 0.37 -6.06 3.06
C TYR A 379 -0.69 -6.90 2.34
N LEU A 380 -1.65 -6.30 1.62
CA LEU A 380 -2.80 -7.04 1.11
C LEU A 380 -2.40 -8.25 0.26
N SER A 381 -1.35 -8.11 -0.57
CA SER A 381 -0.82 -9.15 -1.48
C SER A 381 -0.39 -10.46 -0.81
N PHE A 382 -0.16 -10.45 0.50
CA PHE A 382 0.58 -11.52 1.18
C PHE A 382 -0.32 -12.49 1.97
N HIS A 383 -1.65 -12.32 1.93
CA HIS A 383 -2.59 -13.23 2.60
C HIS A 383 -3.85 -13.53 1.76
N PRO A 384 -4.34 -14.79 1.76
CA PRO A 384 -5.53 -15.19 1.01
C PRO A 384 -6.83 -14.56 1.53
N TYR A 385 -6.91 -14.15 2.79
CA TYR A 385 -8.04 -13.39 3.37
C TYR A 385 -8.48 -12.20 2.49
N TYR A 386 -7.54 -11.56 1.80
CA TYR A 386 -7.80 -10.43 0.90
C TYR A 386 -8.16 -10.87 -0.54
N THR A 387 -8.81 -12.03 -0.67
CA THR A 387 -9.36 -12.58 -1.93
C THR A 387 -10.87 -12.59 -1.84
N ALA A 388 -11.55 -12.17 -2.92
CA ALA A 388 -12.99 -12.19 -3.04
C ALA A 388 -13.43 -13.07 -4.21
N VAL A 389 -14.71 -13.44 -4.17
CA VAL A 389 -15.38 -14.25 -5.18
C VAL A 389 -16.45 -13.37 -5.80
N THR A 390 -16.31 -13.05 -7.08
CA THR A 390 -17.32 -12.24 -7.77
C THR A 390 -18.55 -13.08 -8.08
N ALA A 391 -19.68 -12.42 -8.38
CA ALA A 391 -20.95 -13.08 -8.69
C ALA A 391 -20.88 -14.10 -9.86
N ASN A 392 -19.91 -13.96 -10.77
CA ASN A 392 -19.65 -14.90 -11.86
C ASN A 392 -18.60 -15.99 -11.50
N GLY A 393 -18.30 -16.19 -10.22
CA GLY A 393 -17.37 -17.22 -9.72
C GLY A 393 -15.89 -16.89 -9.89
N ARG A 394 -15.51 -15.70 -10.36
CA ARG A 394 -14.11 -15.33 -10.54
C ARG A 394 -13.47 -14.94 -9.20
N ARG A 395 -12.34 -15.57 -8.89
CA ARG A 395 -11.48 -15.16 -7.76
C ARG A 395 -10.69 -13.90 -8.13
N VAL A 396 -10.74 -12.89 -7.28
CA VAL A 396 -10.11 -11.56 -7.45
C VAL A 396 -9.54 -11.09 -6.13
N ARG A 397 -8.65 -10.09 -6.15
CA ARG A 397 -8.01 -9.60 -4.92
C ARG A 397 -8.27 -8.13 -4.65
N TYR A 398 -8.22 -7.76 -3.37
CA TYR A 398 -8.40 -6.38 -2.90
C TYR A 398 -7.17 -5.49 -3.10
N ASN A 399 -5.98 -6.07 -3.27
CA ASN A 399 -4.77 -5.26 -3.51
C ASN A 399 -4.83 -4.59 -4.88
N ALA A 400 -4.43 -3.33 -4.95
CA ALA A 400 -4.54 -2.52 -6.15
C ALA A 400 -3.61 -2.96 -7.29
N ILE A 401 -2.54 -3.72 -7.02
CA ILE A 401 -1.58 -4.19 -8.03
C ILE A 401 -1.60 -5.72 -8.12
N HIS A 402 -2.40 -6.24 -9.04
CA HIS A 402 -2.48 -7.66 -9.35
C HIS A 402 -2.82 -7.90 -10.84
N GLU A 403 -2.15 -8.83 -11.52
CA GLU A 403 -2.34 -9.04 -12.97
C GLU A 403 -3.80 -9.33 -13.40
N THR A 404 -4.63 -9.91 -12.52
CA THR A 404 -6.03 -10.24 -12.84
C THR A 404 -7.05 -9.19 -12.38
N SER A 405 -6.62 -8.22 -11.57
CA SER A 405 -7.48 -7.21 -10.93
C SER A 405 -6.62 -6.07 -10.41
N SER A 406 -6.27 -5.09 -11.26
CA SER A 406 -5.39 -3.99 -10.83
C SER A 406 -5.84 -2.62 -11.28
N ALA A 407 -5.59 -1.64 -10.42
CA ALA A 407 -5.31 -0.28 -10.85
C ALA A 407 -4.12 -0.24 -11.83
N HIS A 408 -3.98 0.87 -12.55
CA HIS A 408 -2.81 1.10 -13.40
C HIS A 408 -1.57 1.40 -12.55
N PHE A 409 -1.79 2.00 -11.39
CA PHE A 409 -0.76 2.40 -10.44
C PHE A 409 -1.22 2.20 -9.01
N ALA A 410 -0.28 1.89 -8.12
CA ALA A 410 -0.47 2.01 -6.70
C ALA A 410 0.72 2.65 -6.01
N VAL A 411 0.45 3.36 -4.92
CA VAL A 411 1.47 3.90 -4.04
C VAL A 411 1.33 3.28 -2.67
N HIS A 412 2.45 2.81 -2.12
CA HIS A 412 2.53 2.19 -0.80
C HIS A 412 3.36 3.07 0.13
N SER A 413 2.92 3.25 1.38
CA SER A 413 3.78 3.76 2.44
C SER A 413 4.32 2.57 3.21
N THR A 414 5.48 2.07 2.77
CA THR A 414 6.12 0.91 3.38
C THR A 414 6.29 1.11 4.89
N HIS A 415 6.68 2.31 5.33
CA HIS A 415 6.85 2.64 6.74
C HIS A 415 5.58 2.65 7.60
N LYS A 416 4.39 2.68 6.98
CA LYS A 416 3.12 2.69 7.74
C LYS A 416 2.69 1.29 8.15
N THR A 417 2.92 0.31 7.28
CA THR A 417 2.30 -1.02 7.43
C THR A 417 3.27 -2.18 7.29
N LEU A 418 4.48 -1.92 6.79
CA LEU A 418 5.58 -2.88 6.64
C LEU A 418 6.81 -2.42 7.46
N ALA A 419 7.88 -3.22 7.45
CA ALA A 419 9.09 -2.96 8.23
C ALA A 419 10.07 -2.04 7.49
N ALA A 420 9.79 -0.73 7.48
CA ALA A 420 10.70 0.26 6.91
C ALA A 420 10.73 1.57 7.70
N PHE A 421 11.85 2.31 7.61
CA PHE A 421 11.95 3.60 8.27
C PHE A 421 10.96 4.62 7.72
N SER A 422 10.51 5.55 8.56
CA SER A 422 9.66 6.68 8.17
C SER A 422 10.16 7.36 6.89
N GLN A 423 9.23 7.85 6.08
CA GLN A 423 9.46 8.36 4.71
C GLN A 423 9.75 7.28 3.65
N SER A 424 9.94 6.01 3.99
CA SER A 424 10.09 4.95 2.98
C SER A 424 8.76 4.65 2.29
N SER A 425 8.72 4.73 0.96
CA SER A 425 7.53 4.48 0.13
C SER A 425 7.92 3.78 -1.17
N MET A 426 6.94 3.12 -1.79
CA MET A 426 7.08 2.49 -3.10
C MET A 426 6.01 3.00 -4.07
N ILE A 427 6.41 3.24 -5.31
CA ILE A 427 5.50 3.37 -6.45
C ILE A 427 5.47 2.03 -7.17
N HIS A 428 4.29 1.57 -7.56
CA HIS A 428 4.09 0.38 -8.37
C HIS A 428 3.36 0.73 -9.67
N VAL A 429 3.96 0.36 -10.80
CA VAL A 429 3.34 0.45 -12.13
C VAL A 429 2.86 -0.95 -12.51
N SER A 430 1.56 -1.12 -12.81
CA SER A 430 1.02 -2.46 -13.06
C SER A 430 1.44 -3.02 -14.42
N LEU A 431 1.44 -4.35 -14.52
CA LEU A 431 1.59 -5.05 -15.81
C LEU A 431 0.45 -4.69 -16.77
N ARG A 432 -0.75 -4.43 -16.23
CA ARG A 432 -1.89 -4.00 -17.02
C ARG A 432 -1.67 -2.65 -17.69
N PHE A 433 -1.10 -1.66 -16.98
CA PHE A 433 -0.75 -0.37 -17.58
C PHE A 433 0.28 -0.52 -18.71
N LYS A 434 1.28 -1.38 -18.54
CA LYS A 434 2.25 -1.68 -19.61
C LYS A 434 1.56 -2.24 -20.86
N GLN A 435 0.62 -3.15 -20.70
CA GLN A 435 -0.15 -3.74 -21.80
C GLN A 435 -0.99 -2.72 -22.58
N LEU A 436 -1.37 -1.58 -21.98
CA LEU A 436 -2.11 -0.54 -22.71
C LEU A 436 -1.30 0.03 -23.88
N PHE A 437 0.03 0.03 -23.81
CA PHE A 437 0.90 0.48 -24.90
C PHE A 437 0.99 -0.50 -26.08
N GLU A 438 0.53 -1.73 -25.86
CA GLU A 438 0.41 -2.76 -26.89
C GLU A 438 -1.00 -2.80 -27.48
N SER A 439 -1.93 -1.97 -26.97
CA SER A 439 -3.33 -1.93 -27.38
C SER A 439 -3.56 -1.04 -28.60
N GLU A 440 -4.50 -1.44 -29.45
CA GLU A 440 -5.02 -0.62 -30.56
C GLU A 440 -6.37 0.06 -30.24
N SER A 441 -6.80 0.01 -28.96
CA SER A 441 -8.09 0.57 -28.53
C SER A 441 -8.14 2.10 -28.69
N ALA A 442 -9.23 2.59 -29.28
CA ALA A 442 -9.44 4.00 -29.54
C ALA A 442 -9.53 4.83 -28.25
N GLU A 443 -10.06 4.22 -27.19
CA GLU A 443 -10.20 4.79 -25.84
C GLU A 443 -8.85 5.22 -25.25
N TRP A 444 -7.75 4.57 -25.64
CA TRP A 444 -6.40 4.83 -25.15
C TRP A 444 -5.54 5.66 -26.10
N ARG A 445 -6.07 6.12 -27.25
CA ARG A 445 -5.31 6.91 -28.23
C ARG A 445 -4.66 8.14 -27.59
N TRP A 446 -5.33 8.81 -26.65
CA TRP A 446 -4.78 9.97 -25.94
C TRP A 446 -3.52 9.61 -25.14
N LEU A 447 -3.51 8.44 -24.49
CA LEU A 447 -2.40 7.95 -23.68
C LEU A 447 -1.22 7.56 -24.57
N LEU A 448 -1.49 6.83 -25.65
CA LEU A 448 -0.47 6.43 -26.64
C LEU A 448 0.18 7.64 -27.29
N THR A 449 -0.61 8.68 -27.59
CA THR A 449 -0.11 9.94 -28.15
C THR A 449 0.74 10.70 -27.13
N ARG A 450 0.33 10.72 -25.85
CA ARG A 450 1.06 11.39 -24.76
C ARG A 450 2.48 10.86 -24.59
N PHE A 451 2.64 9.54 -24.69
CA PHE A 451 3.92 8.88 -24.52
C PHE A 451 4.36 8.24 -25.83
N ALA A 452 4.31 9.02 -26.91
CA ALA A 452 4.73 8.54 -28.23
C ALA A 452 6.24 8.72 -28.45
N VAL A 453 6.84 7.75 -29.12
CA VAL A 453 8.15 7.88 -29.81
C VAL A 453 7.88 7.71 -31.30
N ASN A 454 8.20 8.73 -32.09
CA ASN A 454 7.93 8.75 -33.53
C ASN A 454 6.46 8.41 -33.88
N GLY A 455 5.52 8.95 -33.10
CA GLY A 455 4.08 8.76 -33.29
C GLY A 455 3.51 7.42 -32.81
N ARG A 456 4.33 6.53 -32.23
CA ARG A 456 3.87 5.26 -31.67
C ARG A 456 3.96 5.28 -30.15
N GLY A 457 2.89 4.87 -29.46
CA GLY A 457 2.88 4.78 -28.01
C GLY A 457 4.01 3.88 -27.49
N SER A 458 4.71 4.35 -26.46
CA SER A 458 5.90 3.69 -25.92
C SER A 458 5.87 3.72 -24.40
N TYR A 459 5.85 2.53 -23.79
CA TYR A 459 6.01 2.37 -22.35
C TYR A 459 7.36 2.94 -21.88
N ASP A 460 8.42 2.77 -22.66
CA ASP A 460 9.75 3.29 -22.33
C ASP A 460 9.76 4.82 -22.27
N LYS A 461 8.95 5.51 -23.10
CA LYS A 461 8.78 6.97 -23.00
C LYS A 461 8.07 7.37 -21.71
N PHE A 462 7.07 6.61 -21.27
CA PHE A 462 6.47 6.83 -19.95
C PHE A 462 7.51 6.65 -18.83
N ILE A 463 8.28 5.57 -18.86
CA ILE A 463 9.32 5.29 -17.86
C ILE A 463 10.36 6.41 -17.82
N HIS A 464 10.84 6.84 -18.98
CA HIS A 464 11.75 7.97 -19.09
C HIS A 464 11.15 9.25 -18.46
N ASN A 465 9.91 9.60 -18.79
CA ASN A 465 9.25 10.78 -18.21
C ASN A 465 9.08 10.66 -16.70
N LEU A 466 8.70 9.49 -16.19
CA LEU A 466 8.58 9.26 -14.75
C LEU A 466 9.93 9.47 -14.06
N HIS A 467 11.03 9.01 -14.65
CA HIS A 467 12.37 9.26 -14.11
C HIS A 467 12.74 10.74 -14.08
N GLU A 468 12.46 11.48 -15.15
CA GLU A 468 12.68 12.93 -15.14
C GLU A 468 11.85 13.61 -14.04
N VAL A 469 10.60 13.19 -13.84
CA VAL A 469 9.77 13.75 -12.76
C VAL A 469 10.29 13.36 -11.38
N LEU A 470 10.72 12.11 -11.18
CA LEU A 470 11.28 11.66 -9.91
C LEU A 470 12.54 12.43 -9.53
N ARG A 471 13.35 12.90 -10.49
CA ARG A 471 14.53 13.74 -10.22
C ARG A 471 14.21 15.11 -9.62
N TYR A 472 12.99 15.64 -9.80
CA TYR A 472 12.57 16.85 -9.09
C TYR A 472 12.37 16.61 -7.59
N TRP A 473 12.06 15.37 -7.20
CA TRP A 473 11.59 15.06 -5.85
C TRP A 473 12.55 14.19 -5.05
N HIS A 474 13.35 13.37 -5.73
CA HIS A 474 14.42 12.63 -5.10
C HIS A 474 15.53 13.60 -4.71
N SER A 475 16.00 13.47 -3.47
CA SER A 475 17.26 14.06 -3.07
C SER A 475 18.36 13.50 -3.99
N THR A 476 19.27 14.35 -4.44
CA THR A 476 20.51 13.93 -5.12
C THR A 476 21.47 13.20 -4.17
N SER A 477 21.15 13.13 -2.88
CA SER A 477 21.85 12.35 -1.85
C SER A 477 20.79 11.64 -0.99
N PRO A 478 20.19 10.53 -1.48
CA PRO A 478 19.23 9.76 -0.70
C PRO A 478 19.93 9.05 0.46
N HIS A 479 19.19 8.78 1.54
CA HIS A 479 19.74 8.08 2.70
C HIS A 479 19.71 6.56 2.47
N TYR A 480 20.90 5.97 2.30
CA TYR A 480 21.05 4.56 1.89
C TYR A 480 20.45 3.55 2.89
N PRO A 481 20.56 3.75 4.22
CA PRO A 481 19.87 2.87 5.17
C PRO A 481 18.35 2.80 4.96
N MET A 482 17.69 3.88 4.52
CA MET A 482 16.25 3.82 4.21
C MET A 482 15.97 2.92 3.01
N MET A 483 16.78 3.02 1.95
CA MET A 483 16.66 2.14 0.78
C MET A 483 16.91 0.68 1.12
N ALA A 484 17.84 0.40 2.04
CA ALA A 484 18.06 -0.95 2.56
C ALA A 484 16.81 -1.50 3.27
N THR A 485 16.11 -0.68 4.06
CA THR A 485 14.86 -1.13 4.69
C THR A 485 13.74 -1.38 3.68
N LEU A 486 13.67 -0.63 2.57
CA LEU A 486 12.71 -0.89 1.48
C LEU A 486 12.95 -2.25 0.82
N ASP A 487 14.22 -2.60 0.59
CA ASP A 487 14.64 -3.90 0.04
C ASP A 487 14.32 -5.06 0.99
N CYS A 488 14.72 -4.92 2.26
CA CYS A 488 14.44 -5.93 3.29
C CYS A 488 12.94 -6.11 3.56
N ALA A 489 12.13 -5.05 3.56
CA ALA A 489 10.69 -5.13 3.79
C ALA A 489 9.98 -6.02 2.77
N GLY A 490 10.36 -5.90 1.48
CA GLY A 490 9.81 -6.77 0.43
C GLY A 490 10.17 -8.24 0.67
N VAL A 491 11.44 -8.51 0.97
CA VAL A 491 11.94 -9.86 1.23
C VAL A 491 11.28 -10.48 2.47
N GLN A 492 11.14 -9.73 3.56
CA GLN A 492 10.44 -10.17 4.77
C GLN A 492 9.00 -10.58 4.42
N MET A 493 8.25 -9.74 3.70
CA MET A 493 6.88 -10.08 3.34
C MET A 493 6.78 -11.30 2.44
N ARG A 494 7.80 -11.58 1.61
CA ARG A 494 7.87 -12.81 0.80
C ARG A 494 8.10 -14.07 1.65
N LEU A 495 8.92 -13.97 2.70
CA LEU A 495 9.27 -15.10 3.58
C LEU A 495 8.24 -15.32 4.68
N GLU A 496 7.81 -14.25 5.34
CA GLU A 496 7.06 -14.29 6.60
C GLU A 496 5.65 -13.72 6.48
N GLY A 497 5.34 -12.97 5.40
CA GLY A 497 4.13 -12.16 5.30
C GLY A 497 2.84 -12.96 5.52
N LEU A 498 2.79 -14.20 5.03
CA LEU A 498 1.66 -15.09 5.23
C LEU A 498 1.39 -15.36 6.71
N LYS A 499 2.42 -15.80 7.45
CA LYS A 499 2.33 -16.09 8.88
C LYS A 499 2.06 -14.82 9.69
N LEU A 500 2.80 -13.74 9.39
CA LEU A 500 2.66 -12.49 10.12
C LEU A 500 1.20 -12.02 10.06
N ILE A 501 0.59 -11.98 8.88
CA ILE A 501 -0.79 -11.53 8.73
C ILE A 501 -1.78 -12.50 9.40
N GLU A 502 -1.61 -13.81 9.21
CA GLU A 502 -2.45 -14.85 9.83
C GLU A 502 -2.49 -14.71 11.38
N GLU A 503 -1.32 -14.53 12.01
CA GLU A 503 -1.22 -14.30 13.46
C GLU A 503 -1.99 -13.05 13.89
N ARG A 504 -1.83 -11.92 13.17
CA ARG A 504 -2.51 -10.66 13.54
C ARG A 504 -4.01 -10.77 13.34
N LEU A 505 -4.48 -11.40 12.26
CA LEU A 505 -5.91 -11.65 12.04
C LEU A 505 -6.50 -12.49 13.18
N ARG A 506 -5.79 -13.54 13.61
CA ARG A 506 -6.20 -14.39 14.75
C ARG A 506 -6.22 -13.61 16.06
N TRP A 507 -5.18 -12.85 16.37
CA TRP A 507 -5.12 -12.05 17.60
C TRP A 507 -6.23 -11.00 17.64
N VAL A 508 -6.48 -10.30 16.52
CA VAL A 508 -7.60 -9.35 16.40
C VAL A 508 -8.93 -10.04 16.66
N LYS A 509 -9.20 -11.17 15.99
CA LYS A 509 -10.45 -11.92 16.15
C LYS A 509 -10.67 -12.33 17.62
N THR A 510 -9.65 -12.90 18.25
CA THR A 510 -9.69 -13.33 19.65
C THR A 510 -9.87 -12.14 20.59
N PHE A 511 -9.14 -11.05 20.36
CA PHE A 511 -9.22 -9.82 21.16
C PHE A 511 -10.61 -9.20 21.11
N LYS A 512 -11.17 -9.00 19.90
CA LYS A 512 -12.50 -8.39 19.73
C LYS A 512 -13.60 -9.23 20.38
N ALA A 513 -13.57 -10.55 20.17
CA ALA A 513 -14.51 -11.48 20.79
C ALA A 513 -14.41 -11.46 22.34
N ARG A 514 -13.19 -11.41 22.88
CA ARG A 514 -12.95 -11.28 24.32
C ARG A 514 -13.52 -9.97 24.86
N VAL A 515 -13.21 -8.83 24.25
CA VAL A 515 -13.74 -7.51 24.68
C VAL A 515 -15.26 -7.49 24.65
N ALA A 516 -15.87 -7.94 23.55
CA ALA A 516 -17.34 -7.97 23.38
C ALA A 516 -18.01 -8.76 24.50
N ARG A 517 -17.50 -9.97 24.80
CA ARG A 517 -18.01 -10.83 25.87
C ARG A 517 -17.96 -10.15 27.25
N GLU A 518 -16.84 -9.51 27.58
CA GLU A 518 -16.62 -8.93 28.91
C GLU A 518 -17.36 -7.60 29.12
N CYS A 519 -17.61 -6.87 28.04
CA CYS A 519 -18.53 -5.75 27.99
C CYS A 519 -20.00 -6.18 28.03
N GLY A 520 -20.32 -7.45 27.73
CA GLY A 520 -21.70 -7.93 27.60
C GLY A 520 -22.43 -7.33 26.38
N LEU A 521 -21.68 -7.01 25.31
CA LEU A 521 -22.18 -6.33 24.12
C LEU A 521 -21.84 -7.14 22.86
N PRO A 522 -22.64 -7.04 21.78
CA PRO A 522 -22.24 -7.54 20.46
C PRO A 522 -20.95 -6.89 19.97
N GLU A 523 -20.17 -7.59 19.15
CA GLU A 523 -18.86 -7.11 18.68
C GLU A 523 -18.99 -5.80 17.89
N GLU A 524 -20.01 -5.68 17.04
CA GLU A 524 -20.33 -4.51 16.23
C GLU A 524 -20.80 -3.29 17.04
N VAL A 525 -21.12 -3.49 18.32
CA VAL A 525 -21.43 -2.40 19.26
C VAL A 525 -20.16 -1.86 19.90
N CYS A 526 -19.17 -2.72 20.16
CA CYS A 526 -17.87 -2.33 20.67
C CYS A 526 -16.95 -1.77 19.59
N PHE A 527 -16.98 -2.36 18.40
CA PHE A 527 -16.06 -2.06 17.32
C PHE A 527 -16.79 -1.74 16.01
N ALA A 528 -16.59 -0.54 15.47
CA ALA A 528 -17.20 -0.16 14.21
C ALA A 528 -16.60 -0.95 13.04
N GLY A 529 -17.45 -1.55 12.22
CA GLY A 529 -17.08 -2.19 10.96
C GLY A 529 -17.69 -1.49 9.75
N LEU A 530 -17.72 -2.17 8.61
CA LEU A 530 -18.30 -1.64 7.36
C LEU A 530 -19.71 -1.07 7.58
N ARG A 531 -20.59 -1.83 8.25
CA ARG A 531 -22.00 -1.45 8.49
C ARG A 531 -22.11 -0.18 9.32
N GLU A 532 -21.34 -0.08 10.39
CA GLU A 532 -21.33 1.09 11.26
C GLU A 532 -20.73 2.31 10.55
N ILE A 533 -19.69 2.13 9.72
CA ILE A 533 -19.01 3.22 9.00
C ILE A 533 -19.88 3.79 7.89
N VAL A 534 -20.47 2.95 7.03
CA VAL A 534 -21.31 3.43 5.91
C VAL A 534 -22.75 3.72 6.33
N GLY A 535 -23.17 3.24 7.50
CA GLY A 535 -24.54 3.34 8.00
C GLY A 535 -25.40 2.15 7.59
N ALA A 536 -26.29 1.73 8.49
CA ALA A 536 -27.11 0.52 8.32
C ALA A 536 -28.00 0.53 7.07
N GLY A 537 -28.45 1.70 6.62
CA GLY A 537 -29.27 1.84 5.41
C GLY A 537 -28.50 1.55 4.12
N ASP A 538 -27.25 2.00 4.02
CA ASP A 538 -26.43 1.83 2.82
C ASP A 538 -25.63 0.53 2.83
N ALA A 539 -25.37 -0.05 3.99
CA ALA A 539 -24.50 -1.21 4.15
C ALA A 539 -24.85 -2.39 3.23
N PRO A 540 -26.12 -2.78 3.01
CA PRO A 540 -26.46 -3.86 2.07
C PRO A 540 -25.99 -3.59 0.63
N ALA A 541 -25.93 -2.32 0.21
CA ALA A 541 -25.40 -1.96 -1.09
C ALA A 541 -23.88 -2.13 -1.14
N TYR A 542 -23.15 -1.65 -0.13
CA TYR A 542 -21.69 -1.82 -0.04
C TYR A 542 -21.28 -3.29 0.02
N GLU A 543 -21.97 -4.10 0.82
CA GLU A 543 -21.71 -5.54 0.94
C GLU A 543 -21.94 -6.26 -0.40
N ARG A 544 -23.05 -5.96 -1.09
CA ARG A 544 -23.36 -6.54 -2.40
C ARG A 544 -22.33 -6.16 -3.47
N GLU A 545 -21.79 -4.94 -3.42
CA GLU A 545 -20.77 -4.46 -4.34
C GLU A 545 -19.37 -5.01 -4.01
N GLY A 546 -19.20 -5.67 -2.86
CA GLY A 546 -17.96 -6.32 -2.46
C GLY A 546 -16.96 -5.38 -1.78
N TYR A 547 -17.43 -4.41 -1.01
CA TYR A 547 -16.57 -3.68 -0.07
C TYR A 547 -16.27 -4.55 1.16
N LEU A 548 -15.08 -4.38 1.72
CA LEU A 548 -14.62 -5.15 2.89
C LEU A 548 -14.01 -4.20 3.92
N HIS A 549 -14.28 -4.41 5.20
CA HIS A 549 -13.52 -3.74 6.26
C HIS A 549 -12.30 -4.59 6.64
N ASP A 550 -11.13 -3.97 6.62
CA ASP A 550 -9.86 -4.59 6.98
C ASP A 550 -9.77 -4.80 8.51
N PRO A 551 -9.73 -6.05 9.02
CA PRO A 551 -9.68 -6.32 10.45
C PRO A 551 -8.46 -5.73 11.15
N LEU A 552 -7.38 -5.47 10.41
CA LEU A 552 -6.15 -4.87 10.96
C LEU A 552 -6.31 -3.37 11.31
N LYS A 553 -7.50 -2.81 11.11
CA LYS A 553 -7.93 -1.48 11.56
C LYS A 553 -9.00 -1.63 12.64
N ILE A 554 -8.61 -1.51 13.90
CA ILE A 554 -9.53 -1.66 15.03
C ILE A 554 -10.10 -0.29 15.37
N ILE A 555 -11.41 -0.13 15.22
CA ILE A 555 -12.11 1.11 15.58
C ILE A 555 -12.96 0.84 16.81
N LEU A 556 -12.49 1.26 17.98
CA LEU A 556 -13.20 1.13 19.25
C LEU A 556 -14.19 2.29 19.44
N SER A 557 -15.44 1.97 19.78
CA SER A 557 -16.53 2.94 19.93
C SER A 557 -16.88 3.24 21.38
N PHE A 558 -17.25 4.48 21.65
CA PHE A 558 -17.65 4.98 22.97
C PHE A 558 -19.06 5.57 22.92
N LYS A 559 -19.79 5.42 24.03
CA LYS A 559 -21.18 5.92 24.15
C LYS A 559 -21.29 7.44 24.04
N ASN A 560 -20.27 8.18 24.45
CA ASN A 560 -20.27 9.65 24.41
C ASN A 560 -18.84 10.23 24.38
N PRO A 561 -18.70 11.54 24.05
CA PRO A 561 -17.38 12.16 23.93
C PRO A 561 -16.55 12.21 25.21
N GLU A 562 -17.20 12.38 26.36
CA GLU A 562 -16.55 12.43 27.65
C GLU A 562 -15.91 11.08 28.01
N ALA A 563 -16.59 9.98 27.69
CA ALA A 563 -16.05 8.62 27.82
C ALA A 563 -14.78 8.42 26.98
N CYS A 564 -14.82 8.82 25.70
CA CYS A 564 -13.67 8.73 24.80
C CYS A 564 -12.50 9.57 25.33
N ARG A 565 -12.75 10.82 25.74
CA ARG A 565 -11.73 11.72 26.31
C ARG A 565 -11.04 11.12 27.53
N ARG A 566 -11.82 10.63 28.51
CA ARG A 566 -11.28 9.96 29.70
C ARG A 566 -10.49 8.70 29.37
N PHE A 567 -10.88 7.99 28.31
CA PHE A 567 -10.13 6.83 27.84
C PHE A 567 -8.80 7.24 27.17
N LYS A 568 -8.77 8.34 26.40
CA LYS A 568 -7.51 8.93 25.89
C LYS A 568 -6.54 9.23 27.05
N ASP A 569 -7.01 9.87 28.12
CA ASP A 569 -6.21 10.14 29.32
C ASP A 569 -5.66 8.85 29.94
N LEU A 570 -6.50 7.81 30.05
CA LEU A 570 -6.11 6.49 30.55
C LEU A 570 -5.02 5.83 29.69
N LEU A 571 -5.10 5.96 28.35
CA LEU A 571 -4.09 5.42 27.44
C LEU A 571 -2.76 6.15 27.59
N LEU A 572 -2.77 7.48 27.74
CA LEU A 572 -1.56 8.28 27.98
C LEU A 572 -0.87 7.91 29.30
N ASP A 573 -1.65 7.66 30.35
CA ASP A 573 -1.14 7.15 31.62
C ASP A 573 -0.52 5.75 31.46
N ALA A 574 -1.17 4.89 30.67
CA ALA A 574 -0.69 3.55 30.33
C ALA A 574 0.43 3.52 29.27
N LYS A 575 0.85 4.68 28.73
CA LYS A 575 1.84 4.81 27.65
C LYS A 575 1.44 4.08 26.36
N ILE A 576 0.15 3.96 26.11
CA ILE A 576 -0.41 3.41 24.87
C ILE A 576 -0.74 4.56 23.93
N GLN A 577 -0.17 4.54 22.74
CA GLN A 577 -0.48 5.49 21.67
C GLN A 577 -1.56 4.90 20.76
N TRP A 578 -2.41 5.77 20.19
CA TRP A 578 -3.40 5.42 19.19
C TRP A 578 -3.15 6.22 17.90
N GLU A 579 -3.77 5.80 16.81
CA GLU A 579 -3.49 6.39 15.49
C GLU A 579 -4.35 7.63 15.24
N LYS A 580 -5.66 7.51 15.47
CA LYS A 580 -6.64 8.56 15.21
C LYS A 580 -7.78 8.45 16.21
N SER A 581 -8.38 9.58 16.54
CA SER A 581 -9.60 9.64 17.35
C SER A 581 -10.67 10.45 16.65
N THR A 582 -11.94 10.17 16.94
CA THR A 582 -13.03 11.14 16.78
C THR A 582 -13.52 11.49 18.19
N PRO A 583 -14.56 12.34 18.35
CA PRO A 583 -15.15 12.53 19.67
C PRO A 583 -15.60 11.21 20.31
N VAL A 584 -15.99 10.19 19.53
CA VAL A 584 -16.60 8.96 20.06
C VAL A 584 -15.95 7.65 19.58
N THR A 585 -14.84 7.72 18.84
CA THR A 585 -14.12 6.51 18.40
C THR A 585 -12.60 6.66 18.53
N LEU A 586 -11.89 5.54 18.70
CA LEU A 586 -10.43 5.45 18.59
C LEU A 586 -10.05 4.39 17.57
N LEU A 587 -9.14 4.74 16.66
CA LEU A 587 -8.54 3.84 15.70
C LEU A 587 -7.17 3.37 16.20
N PHE A 588 -6.97 2.05 16.18
CA PHE A 588 -5.69 1.39 16.41
C PHE A 588 -5.27 0.63 15.15
N LEU A 589 -4.01 0.82 14.74
CA LEU A 589 -3.42 0.08 13.63
C LEU A 589 -2.77 -1.19 14.15
N VAL A 590 -3.14 -2.33 13.57
CA VAL A 590 -2.43 -3.58 13.74
C VAL A 590 -1.49 -3.73 12.54
N THR A 591 -0.20 -3.57 12.78
CA THR A 591 0.84 -3.67 11.75
C THR A 591 1.55 -5.01 11.83
N ILE A 592 2.43 -5.31 10.87
CA ILE A 592 3.27 -6.52 10.96
C ILE A 592 4.21 -6.49 12.17
N GLY A 593 4.52 -5.32 12.73
CA GLY A 593 5.32 -5.17 13.95
C GLY A 593 4.50 -5.27 15.25
N THR A 594 3.16 -5.32 15.17
CA THR A 594 2.32 -5.52 16.36
C THR A 594 2.52 -6.93 16.92
N VAL A 595 2.74 -7.04 18.23
CA VAL A 595 2.88 -8.31 18.96
C VAL A 595 1.64 -8.58 19.83
N GLU A 596 1.46 -9.83 20.26
CA GLU A 596 0.29 -10.26 21.06
C GLU A 596 0.12 -9.45 22.36
N ASP A 597 1.22 -9.13 23.05
CA ASP A 597 1.19 -8.36 24.31
C ASP A 597 0.52 -6.98 24.18
N HIS A 598 0.62 -6.33 23.01
CA HIS A 598 -0.06 -5.06 22.75
C HIS A 598 -1.58 -5.17 22.94
N PHE A 599 -2.18 -6.30 22.55
CA PHE A 599 -3.60 -6.55 22.73
C PHE A 599 -3.97 -6.74 24.20
N GLU A 600 -3.10 -7.36 25.00
CA GLU A 600 -3.34 -7.54 26.44
C GLU A 600 -3.25 -6.20 27.19
N TYR A 601 -2.30 -5.33 26.84
CA TYR A 601 -2.23 -3.98 27.42
C TYR A 601 -3.47 -3.15 27.09
N LEU A 602 -3.91 -3.16 25.82
CA LEU A 602 -5.10 -2.46 25.40
C LEU A 602 -6.36 -3.04 26.06
N TYR A 603 -6.46 -4.38 26.14
CA TYR A 603 -7.58 -5.06 26.80
C TYR A 603 -7.72 -4.61 28.25
N ARG A 604 -6.62 -4.58 29.02
CA ARG A 604 -6.63 -4.12 30.42
C ARG A 604 -7.10 -2.67 30.55
N ALA A 605 -6.69 -1.80 29.63
CA ALA A 605 -7.18 -0.42 29.60
C ALA A 605 -8.69 -0.37 29.35
N ILE A 606 -9.19 -1.09 28.33
CA ILE A 606 -10.63 -1.17 28.01
C ILE A 606 -11.42 -1.66 29.22
N MET A 607 -10.95 -2.69 29.92
CA MET A 607 -11.66 -3.26 31.07
C MET A 607 -11.82 -2.29 32.24
N ARG A 608 -10.91 -1.31 32.41
CA ARG A 608 -11.07 -0.25 33.44
C ARG A 608 -12.24 0.70 33.15
N MET A 609 -12.71 0.74 31.91
CA MET A 609 -13.79 1.62 31.45
C MET A 609 -14.82 0.88 30.58
N LYS A 610 -15.04 -0.42 30.82
CA LYS A 610 -15.88 -1.26 29.96
C LYS A 610 -17.32 -0.74 29.78
N GLU A 611 -17.88 -0.11 30.80
CA GLU A 611 -19.23 0.47 30.80
C GLU A 611 -19.36 1.65 29.82
N ALA A 612 -18.25 2.27 29.46
CA ALA A 612 -18.17 3.42 28.57
C ALA A 612 -18.11 3.01 27.08
N ILE A 613 -17.78 1.74 26.81
CA ILE A 613 -17.73 1.17 25.47
C ILE A 613 -19.14 0.96 24.93
N GLY A 614 -19.35 1.28 23.66
CA GLY A 614 -20.61 1.03 22.98
C GLY A 614 -20.88 2.00 21.84
N ARG A 615 -22.04 1.82 21.21
CA ARG A 615 -22.52 2.75 20.17
C ARG A 615 -22.73 4.15 20.76
N PRO A 616 -22.34 5.21 20.03
CA PRO A 616 -22.63 6.57 20.45
C PRO A 616 -24.13 6.77 20.71
N GLU A 617 -24.47 7.47 21.77
CA GLU A 617 -25.87 7.74 22.15
C GLU A 617 -26.48 8.87 21.30
N ARG A 618 -25.61 9.68 20.68
CA ARG A 618 -25.95 10.84 19.84
C ARG A 618 -24.90 10.97 18.75
N ASP A 619 -25.21 11.78 17.75
CA ASP A 619 -24.25 12.09 16.70
C ASP A 619 -23.06 12.86 17.24
N ALA A 620 -21.86 12.47 16.78
CA ALA A 620 -20.60 13.09 17.15
C ALA A 620 -20.40 14.45 16.47
N PHE A 621 -21.06 14.65 15.33
CA PHE A 621 -21.00 15.86 14.51
C PHE A 621 -22.37 16.17 13.91
N ASP A 622 -22.53 17.37 13.37
CA ASP A 622 -23.71 17.73 12.59
C ASP A 622 -23.74 16.97 11.25
N SER A 623 -24.93 16.57 10.81
CA SER A 623 -25.13 15.88 9.52
C SER A 623 -24.74 16.73 8.30
N SER A 624 -24.78 18.05 8.41
CA SER A 624 -24.44 19.00 7.34
C SER A 624 -22.96 19.03 6.98
N VAL A 625 -22.09 18.35 7.74
CA VAL A 625 -20.65 18.26 7.48
C VAL A 625 -20.34 17.66 6.10
N ALA A 626 -21.12 16.66 5.65
CA ALA A 626 -20.95 16.09 4.31
C ALA A 626 -21.24 17.13 3.23
N ASP A 627 -22.38 17.82 3.35
CA ASP A 627 -22.81 18.84 2.40
C ASP A 627 -21.83 20.01 2.35
N ALA A 628 -21.25 20.36 3.50
CA ALA A 628 -20.24 21.39 3.64
C ALA A 628 -19.04 21.16 2.71
N VAL A 629 -18.55 19.93 2.61
CA VAL A 629 -17.30 19.63 1.88
C VAL A 629 -17.51 19.13 0.45
N ASN A 630 -18.75 18.85 0.05
CA ASN A 630 -19.12 18.31 -1.27
C ASN A 630 -19.08 19.34 -2.41
N GLY A 631 -18.69 20.59 -2.11
CA GLY A 631 -18.50 21.64 -3.10
C GLY A 631 -17.46 21.30 -4.18
N GLN A 632 -17.69 21.79 -5.39
CA GLN A 632 -16.73 21.76 -6.49
C GLN A 632 -15.93 23.07 -6.56
N ALA A 633 -14.71 23.00 -7.11
CA ALA A 633 -13.86 24.17 -7.28
C ALA A 633 -14.50 25.18 -8.24
N THR A 634 -14.70 26.42 -7.78
CA THR A 634 -15.23 27.53 -8.59
C THR A 634 -14.11 28.22 -9.36
N VAL A 635 -12.89 28.15 -8.83
CA VAL A 635 -11.64 28.58 -9.46
C VAL A 635 -10.71 27.38 -9.59
N LEU A 636 -9.85 27.36 -10.62
CA LEU A 636 -8.86 26.31 -10.78
C LEU A 636 -7.97 26.28 -9.51
N PRO A 637 -7.82 25.14 -8.81
CA PRO A 637 -7.05 25.11 -7.57
C PRO A 637 -5.62 25.61 -7.71
N ARG A 638 -5.01 25.43 -8.90
CA ARG A 638 -3.71 25.98 -9.22
C ARG A 638 -3.68 27.50 -9.14
N ASP A 639 -4.65 28.16 -9.76
CA ASP A 639 -4.71 29.62 -9.81
C ASP A 639 -5.00 30.18 -8.42
N ALA A 640 -5.95 29.55 -7.70
CA ALA A 640 -6.27 29.91 -6.32
C ALA A 640 -5.09 29.73 -5.35
N ALA A 641 -4.28 28.68 -5.53
CA ALA A 641 -3.16 28.38 -4.63
C ALA A 641 -1.90 29.20 -4.92
N LEU A 642 -1.78 29.79 -6.11
CA LEU A 642 -0.57 30.50 -6.56
C LEU A 642 -0.80 32.01 -6.75
N CYS A 643 -2.02 32.50 -6.51
CA CYS A 643 -2.31 33.94 -6.50
C CYS A 643 -1.94 34.59 -5.16
N ASP A 644 -1.94 35.92 -5.12
CA ASP A 644 -1.78 36.66 -3.86
C ASP A 644 -3.04 36.51 -2.98
N GLY A 645 -2.84 36.00 -1.76
CA GLY A 645 -3.88 35.86 -0.75
C GLY A 645 -4.02 37.06 0.18
N GLU A 646 -5.11 37.11 0.93
CA GLU A 646 -5.28 37.95 2.12
C GLU A 646 -5.75 37.12 3.31
N LEU A 647 -5.23 37.43 4.50
CA LEU A 647 -5.70 36.84 5.76
C LEU A 647 -6.90 37.62 6.29
N ILE A 648 -8.02 36.94 6.46
CA ILE A 648 -9.24 37.49 7.05
C ILE A 648 -9.66 36.68 8.27
N GLU A 649 -10.46 37.28 9.15
CA GLU A 649 -11.02 36.56 10.29
C GLU A 649 -11.91 35.41 9.80
N LEU A 650 -11.81 34.24 10.43
CA LEU A 650 -12.52 33.02 10.03
C LEU A 650 -14.04 33.26 9.91
N ASP A 651 -14.63 33.99 10.85
CA ASP A 651 -16.07 34.34 10.86
C ASP A 651 -16.51 35.19 9.65
N GLN A 652 -15.57 35.87 9.00
CA GLN A 652 -15.80 36.74 7.84
C GLN A 652 -15.49 36.02 6.51
N ALA A 653 -15.05 34.76 6.57
CA ALA A 653 -14.62 34.02 5.39
C ALA A 653 -15.76 33.41 4.58
N GLU A 654 -16.99 33.42 5.10
CA GLU A 654 -18.16 32.88 4.40
C GLU A 654 -18.35 33.57 3.03
N GLY A 655 -18.51 32.77 1.98
CA GLY A 655 -18.65 33.24 0.60
C GLY A 655 -17.34 33.61 -0.09
N ARG A 656 -16.21 33.64 0.61
CA ARG A 656 -14.88 33.88 0.03
C ARG A 656 -14.29 32.61 -0.58
N ILE A 657 -13.37 32.75 -1.52
CA ILE A 657 -12.68 31.62 -2.13
C ILE A 657 -11.38 31.36 -1.38
N SER A 658 -11.18 30.13 -0.91
CA SER A 658 -9.95 29.78 -0.21
C SER A 658 -8.76 29.73 -1.19
N SER A 659 -7.61 30.27 -0.78
CA SER A 659 -6.34 30.13 -1.49
C SER A 659 -5.49 28.97 -0.95
N GLN A 660 -5.86 28.38 0.19
CA GLN A 660 -5.06 27.38 0.88
C GLN A 660 -5.87 26.14 1.26
N LEU A 661 -5.15 25.08 1.65
CA LEU A 661 -5.77 23.92 2.28
C LEU A 661 -5.89 24.17 3.77
N LEU A 662 -7.05 23.88 4.33
CA LEU A 662 -7.26 23.87 5.78
C LEU A 662 -7.70 22.47 6.21
N VAL A 663 -6.93 21.85 7.10
CA VAL A 663 -7.06 20.43 7.45
C VAL A 663 -7.22 20.28 8.96
N PRO A 664 -8.46 20.17 9.48
CA PRO A 664 -8.69 19.89 10.89
C PRO A 664 -8.38 18.43 11.24
N TYR A 665 -7.73 18.22 12.38
CA TYR A 665 -7.44 16.92 12.98
C TYR A 665 -8.12 16.82 14.34
N PRO A 666 -9.02 15.84 14.55
CA PRO A 666 -9.54 14.89 13.56
C PRO A 666 -10.57 15.52 12.60
N PRO A 667 -10.87 14.90 11.44
CA PRO A 667 -10.41 13.59 10.97
C PRO A 667 -9.17 13.60 10.09
N GLY A 668 -8.55 14.76 9.86
CA GLY A 668 -7.35 14.90 9.02
C GLY A 668 -7.64 15.00 7.52
N ILE A 669 -8.84 15.42 7.16
CA ILE A 669 -9.29 15.62 5.77
C ILE A 669 -9.43 17.11 5.49
N PRO A 670 -8.97 17.61 4.32
CA PRO A 670 -9.09 19.03 3.99
C PRO A 670 -10.56 19.47 3.90
N VAL A 671 -10.97 20.37 4.79
CA VAL A 671 -12.29 21.02 4.73
C VAL A 671 -12.24 22.16 3.73
N PHE A 672 -11.18 22.98 3.78
CA PHE A 672 -10.95 24.03 2.80
C PHE A 672 -9.95 23.50 1.77
N LEU A 673 -10.21 23.81 0.51
CA LEU A 673 -9.29 23.54 -0.58
C LEU A 673 -9.15 24.81 -1.43
N PRO A 674 -7.98 25.05 -2.03
CA PRO A 674 -7.80 26.13 -2.97
C PRO A 674 -8.85 26.08 -4.09
N GLY A 675 -9.52 27.21 -4.30
CA GLY A 675 -10.55 27.37 -5.33
C GLY A 675 -11.96 26.94 -4.90
N LEU A 676 -12.16 26.46 -3.67
CA LEU A 676 -13.49 26.27 -3.10
C LEU A 676 -14.01 27.55 -2.45
N THR A 677 -15.30 27.81 -2.63
CA THR A 677 -16.03 28.82 -1.85
C THR A 677 -16.27 28.29 -0.44
N ILE A 678 -15.84 29.08 0.55
CA ILE A 678 -15.98 28.79 1.97
C ILE A 678 -17.44 28.97 2.38
N THR A 679 -17.99 28.00 3.11
CA THR A 679 -19.37 28.03 3.61
C THR A 679 -19.41 28.12 5.12
N ARG A 680 -20.53 28.56 5.70
CA ARG A 680 -20.71 28.59 7.17
C ARG A 680 -20.46 27.22 7.82
N PRO A 681 -20.99 26.09 7.32
CA PRO A 681 -20.69 24.78 7.89
C PRO A 681 -19.20 24.42 7.89
N MET A 682 -18.43 24.83 6.87
CA MET A 682 -16.97 24.63 6.87
C MET A 682 -16.28 25.40 8.00
N ILE A 683 -16.70 26.65 8.22
CA ILE A 683 -16.19 27.50 9.32
C ILE A 683 -16.50 26.86 10.66
N ASP A 684 -17.74 26.42 10.86
CA ASP A 684 -18.20 25.84 12.13
C ASP A 684 -17.40 24.57 12.49
N ILE A 685 -17.08 23.72 11.50
CA ILE A 685 -16.22 22.54 11.70
C ILE A 685 -14.83 22.94 12.18
N VAL A 686 -14.21 23.91 11.49
CA VAL A 686 -12.85 24.38 11.82
C VAL A 686 -12.80 24.97 13.22
N GLN A 687 -13.79 25.79 13.55
CA GLN A 687 -13.89 26.41 14.86
C GLN A 687 -14.13 25.37 15.96
N ALA A 688 -15.03 24.41 15.75
CA ALA A 688 -15.30 23.35 16.71
C ALA A 688 -14.05 22.51 17.01
N VAL A 689 -13.24 22.18 16.00
CA VAL A 689 -11.98 21.45 16.21
C VAL A 689 -10.94 22.31 16.92
N ALA A 690 -10.77 23.57 16.51
CA ALA A 690 -9.83 24.48 17.15
C ALA A 690 -10.16 24.75 18.63
N GLU A 691 -11.45 24.80 18.98
CA GLU A 691 -11.91 25.00 20.36
C GLU A 691 -11.80 23.73 21.21
N SER A 692 -12.01 22.55 20.63
CA SER A 692 -12.01 21.27 21.36
C SER A 692 -10.64 20.62 21.48
N GLU A 693 -9.84 20.62 20.42
CA GLU A 693 -8.53 19.96 20.35
C GLU A 693 -7.36 20.96 20.30
N GLY A 694 -7.66 22.26 20.25
CA GLY A 694 -6.69 23.35 20.16
C GLY A 694 -6.41 23.78 18.72
N ALA A 695 -5.98 25.03 18.54
CA ALA A 695 -5.78 25.61 17.22
C ALA A 695 -4.69 24.90 16.39
N ASP A 696 -3.66 24.34 17.05
CA ASP A 696 -2.60 23.56 16.39
C ASP A 696 -3.11 22.26 15.76
N ALA A 697 -4.31 21.82 16.15
CA ALA A 697 -4.98 20.68 15.55
C ALA A 697 -5.56 20.99 14.15
N VAL A 698 -5.57 22.26 13.72
CA VAL A 698 -6.03 22.66 12.38
C VAL A 698 -4.87 23.20 11.55
N HIS A 699 -4.36 22.40 10.62
CA HIS A 699 -3.31 22.85 9.71
C HIS A 699 -3.83 23.96 8.78
N GLY A 700 -3.05 25.04 8.66
CA GLY A 700 -3.37 26.22 7.85
C GLY A 700 -4.14 27.31 8.59
N LEU A 701 -4.57 27.06 9.84
CA LEU A 701 -5.24 28.06 10.66
C LEU A 701 -4.21 29.02 11.27
N PHE A 702 -4.38 30.32 11.04
CA PHE A 702 -3.54 31.34 11.65
C PHE A 702 -4.21 31.90 12.90
N VAL A 703 -3.45 32.01 14.00
CA VAL A 703 -3.97 32.49 15.29
C VAL A 703 -3.30 33.80 15.65
N ARG A 704 -4.11 34.83 15.95
CA ARG A 704 -3.61 36.10 16.50
C ARG A 704 -4.49 36.54 17.66
N GLY A 705 -3.93 36.51 18.86
CA GLY A 705 -4.69 36.76 20.09
C GLY A 705 -5.74 35.67 20.29
N LYS A 706 -7.01 36.05 20.39
CA LYS A 706 -8.15 35.12 20.55
C LYS A 706 -8.92 34.87 19.24
N LYS A 707 -8.37 35.29 18.11
CA LYS A 707 -9.05 35.23 16.81
C LYS A 707 -8.34 34.28 15.86
N TYR A 708 -9.15 33.61 15.05
CA TYR A 708 -8.71 32.72 13.99
C TYR A 708 -8.77 33.44 12.65
N TYR A 709 -7.77 33.20 11.81
CA TYR A 709 -7.64 33.77 10.49
C TYR A 709 -7.35 32.68 9.46
N VAL A 710 -7.88 32.87 8.25
CA VAL A 710 -7.69 31.98 7.11
C VAL A 710 -7.32 32.78 5.89
N GLU A 711 -6.59 32.15 4.97
CA GLU A 711 -6.16 32.78 3.73
C GLU A 711 -7.16 32.55 2.60
N VAL A 712 -7.58 33.65 1.99
CA VAL A 712 -8.52 33.68 0.85
C VAL A 712 -7.91 34.44 -0.31
N ILE A 713 -8.42 34.21 -1.52
CA ILE A 713 -8.01 34.97 -2.69
C ILE A 713 -8.37 36.45 -2.49
N ARG A 714 -7.44 37.36 -2.78
CA ARG A 714 -7.74 38.79 -2.81
C ARG A 714 -8.76 39.13 -3.89
N ARG A 715 -9.67 40.06 -3.62
CA ARG A 715 -10.71 40.45 -4.61
C ARG A 715 -10.14 40.90 -5.95
N ASP A 716 -9.03 41.64 -5.96
CA ASP A 716 -8.39 42.09 -7.21
C ASP A 716 -7.72 40.94 -7.99
N GLU A 717 -7.34 39.85 -7.31
CA GLU A 717 -6.86 38.62 -7.95
C GLU A 717 -8.02 37.78 -8.50
N GLU A 718 -9.18 37.75 -7.83
CA GLU A 718 -10.39 37.09 -8.35
C GLU A 718 -10.78 37.67 -9.72
N ASP A 719 -10.76 39.01 -9.84
CA ASP A 719 -11.01 39.72 -11.10
C ASP A 719 -9.97 39.36 -12.17
N LYS A 720 -8.68 39.30 -11.80
CA LYS A 720 -7.59 38.91 -12.73
C LYS A 720 -7.74 37.48 -13.21
N ILE A 721 -8.08 36.54 -12.33
CA ILE A 721 -8.30 35.13 -12.68
C ILE A 721 -9.49 35.01 -13.62
N GLN A 722 -10.58 35.72 -13.35
CA GLN A 722 -11.75 35.73 -14.23
C GLN A 722 -11.40 36.33 -15.60
N TRP A 723 -10.64 37.43 -15.63
CA TRP A 723 -10.14 38.02 -16.86
C TRP A 723 -9.19 37.10 -17.65
N LEU A 724 -8.32 36.32 -16.98
CA LEU A 724 -7.45 35.33 -17.62
C LEU A 724 -8.24 34.21 -18.32
N LYS A 725 -9.40 33.81 -17.77
CA LYS A 725 -10.30 32.83 -18.40
C LYS A 725 -10.93 33.35 -19.70
N GLU A 726 -11.12 34.66 -19.81
CA GLU A 726 -11.79 35.34 -20.93
C GLU A 726 -10.80 35.89 -21.98
N ARG A 727 -9.49 35.65 -21.83
CA ARG A 727 -8.44 36.24 -22.67
C ARG A 727 -8.56 35.86 -24.16
N PRO A 728 -8.54 36.84 -25.08
CA PRO A 728 -8.15 36.63 -26.47
C PRO A 728 -6.65 36.33 -26.57
N ALA A 729 -6.26 35.42 -27.48
CA ALA A 729 -4.91 34.86 -27.63
C ALA A 729 -3.77 35.82 -28.03
N GLY A 730 -3.90 37.15 -27.84
CA GLY A 730 -3.03 38.17 -28.45
C GLY A 730 -1.71 38.49 -27.73
N ILE A 731 -1.43 37.94 -26.54
CA ILE A 731 -0.25 38.35 -25.73
C ILE A 731 0.99 37.46 -25.97
N MET A 732 0.85 36.31 -26.66
CA MET A 732 2.02 35.49 -27.05
C MET A 732 2.60 35.85 -28.42
N THR A 733 2.03 36.82 -29.15
CA THR A 733 2.51 37.24 -30.48
C THR A 733 3.46 38.45 -30.45
N THR A 734 3.90 38.90 -29.27
CA THR A 734 4.87 39.99 -29.15
C THR A 734 6.04 39.58 -28.24
N CYS A 735 6.92 38.75 -28.78
CA CYS A 735 8.36 38.74 -28.50
C CYS A 735 9.08 38.12 -29.70
#